data_AF-A0A2D5VJP8-F1
#
_entry.id   AF-A0A2D5VJP8-F1
#
_cell.length_a   1.000
_cell.length_b   1.000
_cell.length_c   1.000
_cell.angle_alpha   90.00
_cell.angle_beta   90.00
_cell.angle_gamma   90.00
#
_symmetry.space_group_name_H-M   'P 1'
#
loop_
_entity.id
_entity.type
_entity.pdbx_description
1 polymer ?
#
loop_
_entity_poly.entity_id
_entity_poly.type
_entity_poly.pdbx_seq_one_letter_code
_entity_poly.pdbx_strand_id
1 'polypeptide(L)'
;MTVNVFTPDTFGVLDDEQIQYQQLLIRTFESTVEEIKTLLVEKKIIAHVPVSQGKDSTVVEIIVIEAYRRAIAEGLIESDRPLILSTVDTLNESIPMKMYPTFAKRRIEAYAKEQGINMYYDMVTPGLNDEYFVKFTGGQKLVPNASRRGDCSIILKVEPSESYVRTMRERFRSIEGMQHYAETTVVTFVGSRTDEGVRRSNNMNKQGLRSKQMSDLIAEIDKVNALSSKNTGRGKKTPPLIKFAPIKQWSTDNVFDFLRLAGSRPVTRMLDGTRAPVPTFFEHFALLLEIYGNGSNDVCEVVVGSTKQGSGCNGKARYGCWNCTMVATTDHSSTALTQYPRWRALGAEDALRVRDFLYRLSCDMDARAFHARAFDPAGYNRVALQPNVLKPKHLEKMVRFASQLTVDSKRKADAFAMLVAQGREMEHEGYRDIYEDTMIPPKAKKAFLEMYKECAQEPVFTSFSREHALLLSYRWSIDGIGAAPYRPLAIWEQTVKGEGRIPYPMLNSEYEARFGQIKMIDKSKPLPDALMVPVYRNEDPALFAKAPDDLYALWQRPNDSSDVMEEDRNCTLERVAKHEAVFAADVHFDVEVTRQASAIKVRCNGVQVKNAKMGDKALKPGALASLMSQGVKDEIDALYTRLVERMDGEIDAQDDDARFAALKKQVSSLFCKPLPLRRRIPHLRELTLDGGFQASGRKVKKKINFTKRVGKMGKNGKMEKRNTRLAFYSPQNTSSLYDAHVGNLSVLVPDFSGNLQKYIRVNDMSEQENDYFGAVENLDIDREAYREWEAMGGVQAAIAEHDDFLRTRIKKRHVRGYRAKDLRAYGGTHVAEAMMASGPIAVKKGYWSKLEKILKRTQIFDALGLFRFQSSNYEDIRRTPGIVTMDQHRKDKAEIVSSLRNERSATRRQAQKALSLIAAGRYGAAVVESLRANLSMLTPVIDTAINTMVNRRLAEESKRHFHMGEVSLSRQSQMYRFWLLWFFEGITDVDGFMRKLLNNNQWSLLTADPKAYCAAVEACQHAIAGVRALMRQVDYDWSPVSAFLEQNLTCKDNVSVADYREEIRTGLRSLIPAELCDHDGLNSWRPSQEFAERYVSSLKESIDNALTVVQKIESVAESVHIARGRMATSGEKQLALL
;
A
#
# COMPACT_ATOMS: atom_id res chain seq x y z
N MET A 1 65.47 2.20 -35.02
CA MET A 1 65.10 3.51 -34.43
C MET A 1 65.86 4.59 -35.17
N THR A 2 65.27 5.13 -36.23
CA THR A 2 65.71 6.36 -36.90
C THR A 2 64.79 7.47 -36.41
N VAL A 3 65.38 8.44 -35.72
CA VAL A 3 64.69 9.63 -35.19
C VAL A 3 64.37 10.52 -36.38
N ASN A 4 63.11 10.59 -36.78
CA ASN A 4 62.65 11.67 -37.65
C ASN A 4 62.54 12.94 -36.82
N VAL A 5 63.49 13.83 -37.04
CA VAL A 5 63.48 15.22 -36.60
C VAL A 5 62.31 15.91 -37.30
N PHE A 6 61.31 16.33 -36.52
CA PHE A 6 60.21 17.15 -37.02
C PHE A 6 60.73 18.55 -37.36
N THR A 7 60.62 18.96 -38.62
CA THR A 7 60.80 20.34 -39.07
C THR A 7 59.53 21.18 -38.79
N PRO A 8 59.65 22.48 -38.46
CA PRO A 8 58.52 23.29 -37.95
C PRO A 8 57.69 24.01 -39.02
N ASP A 9 57.76 23.61 -40.31
CA ASP A 9 57.26 24.44 -41.42
C ASP A 9 56.08 23.82 -42.19
N THR A 10 55.15 23.17 -41.51
CA THR A 10 53.80 22.89 -42.05
C THR A 10 52.74 23.17 -40.99
N PHE A 11 52.65 24.44 -40.55
CA PHE A 11 51.39 24.96 -40.01
C PHE A 11 50.36 25.01 -41.15
N GLY A 12 49.66 23.89 -41.35
CA GLY A 12 48.31 23.96 -41.89
C GLY A 12 47.50 24.82 -40.93
N VAL A 13 47.00 25.94 -41.42
CA VAL A 13 46.13 26.91 -40.74
C VAL A 13 45.19 26.16 -39.79
N LEU A 14 45.37 26.36 -38.47
CA LEU A 14 44.36 25.95 -37.51
C LEU A 14 43.08 26.68 -37.93
N ASP A 15 42.00 25.94 -38.17
CA ASP A 15 40.72 26.52 -38.59
C ASP A 15 40.23 27.47 -37.48
N ASP A 16 40.36 28.79 -37.71
CA ASP A 16 40.02 29.84 -36.75
C ASP A 16 38.57 29.67 -36.24
N GLU A 17 37.68 29.13 -37.08
CA GLU A 17 36.29 28.83 -36.73
C GLU A 17 36.20 27.72 -35.65
N GLN A 18 37.04 26.68 -35.74
CA GLN A 18 37.10 25.60 -34.75
C GLN A 18 37.67 26.06 -33.40
N ILE A 19 38.69 26.93 -33.43
CA ILE A 19 39.23 27.54 -32.19
C ILE A 19 38.15 28.38 -31.51
N GLN A 20 37.46 29.24 -32.26
CA GLN A 20 36.39 30.08 -31.72
C GLN A 20 35.23 29.24 -31.14
N TYR A 21 34.86 28.14 -31.82
CA TYR A 21 33.86 27.20 -31.33
C TYR A 21 34.28 26.55 -30.00
N GLN A 22 35.50 26.00 -29.91
CA GLN A 22 36.01 25.39 -28.68
C GLN A 22 36.07 26.40 -27.53
N GLN A 23 36.53 27.63 -27.80
CA GLN A 23 36.56 28.70 -26.79
C GLN A 23 35.16 29.07 -26.30
N LEU A 24 34.18 29.18 -27.19
CA LEU A 24 32.78 29.46 -26.83
C LEU A 24 32.18 28.33 -25.98
N LEU A 25 32.45 27.07 -26.34
CA LEU A 25 31.98 25.91 -25.60
C LEU A 25 32.53 25.90 -24.17
N ILE A 26 33.84 26.11 -23.99
CA ILE A 26 34.44 26.21 -22.65
C ILE A 26 33.91 27.44 -21.90
N ARG A 27 33.76 28.60 -22.53
CA ARG A 27 33.13 29.78 -21.87
C ARG A 27 31.72 29.47 -21.38
N THR A 28 30.94 28.72 -22.15
CA THR A 28 29.58 28.30 -21.77
C THR A 28 29.62 27.35 -20.57
N PHE A 29 30.54 26.39 -20.55
CA PHE A 29 30.79 25.54 -19.38
C PHE A 29 31.15 26.37 -18.14
N GLU A 30 32.13 27.26 -18.26
CA GLU A 30 32.59 28.14 -17.16
C GLU A 30 31.45 29.00 -16.61
N SER A 31 30.65 29.62 -17.47
CA SER A 31 29.47 30.40 -17.06
C SER A 31 28.47 29.56 -16.27
N THR A 32 28.28 28.29 -16.66
CA THR A 32 27.34 27.39 -15.98
C THR A 32 27.88 26.94 -14.62
N VAL A 33 29.20 26.71 -14.51
CA VAL A 33 29.87 26.40 -13.24
C VAL A 33 29.71 27.56 -12.26
N GLU A 34 29.97 28.79 -12.71
CA GLU A 34 29.84 29.99 -11.87
C GLU A 34 28.39 30.23 -11.42
N GLU A 35 27.42 30.02 -12.30
CA GLU A 35 25.99 30.06 -11.95
C GLU A 35 25.63 29.10 -10.80
N ILE A 36 26.12 27.85 -10.85
CA ILE A 36 25.87 26.86 -9.79
C ILE A 36 26.66 27.22 -8.52
N LYS A 37 27.88 27.74 -8.65
CA LYS A 37 28.69 28.24 -7.54
C LYS A 37 27.96 29.34 -6.78
N THR A 38 27.36 30.31 -7.49
CA THR A 38 26.54 31.38 -6.90
C THR A 38 25.36 30.81 -6.11
N LEU A 39 24.66 29.79 -6.62
CA LEU A 39 23.58 29.13 -5.88
C LEU A 39 24.06 28.47 -4.59
N LEU A 40 25.21 27.79 -4.63
CA LEU A 40 25.80 27.16 -3.46
C LEU A 40 26.12 28.22 -2.39
N VAL A 41 26.75 29.34 -2.78
CA VAL A 41 27.18 30.38 -1.86
C VAL A 41 26.01 31.19 -1.31
N GLU A 42 25.19 31.78 -2.19
CA GLU A 42 24.16 32.74 -1.79
C GLU A 42 22.91 32.08 -1.19
N LYS A 43 22.52 30.92 -1.72
CA LYS A 43 21.27 30.24 -1.33
C LYS A 43 21.49 29.04 -0.43
N LYS A 44 22.75 28.68 -0.16
CA LYS A 44 23.14 27.58 0.74
C LYS A 44 22.42 26.27 0.42
N ILE A 45 22.24 25.99 -0.86
CA ILE A 45 21.54 24.78 -1.32
C ILE A 45 22.41 23.53 -1.15
N ILE A 46 21.76 22.37 -1.16
CA ILE A 46 22.40 21.07 -1.44
C ILE A 46 22.13 20.72 -2.90
N ALA A 47 23.17 20.41 -3.66
CA ALA A 47 23.00 19.90 -5.02
C ALA A 47 22.69 18.40 -5.00
N HIS A 48 21.67 18.02 -5.78
CA HIS A 48 21.37 16.64 -6.13
C HIS A 48 21.52 16.46 -7.64
N VAL A 49 22.31 15.49 -8.09
CA VAL A 49 22.45 15.16 -9.51
C VAL A 49 22.06 13.69 -9.74
N PRO A 50 20.91 13.41 -10.37
CA PRO A 50 20.59 12.08 -10.86
C PRO A 50 21.45 11.78 -12.08
N VAL A 51 22.45 10.94 -11.90
CA VAL A 51 23.47 10.60 -12.88
C VAL A 51 23.22 9.21 -13.45
N SER A 52 22.84 9.12 -14.73
CA SER A 52 22.74 7.83 -15.43
C SER A 52 24.07 7.40 -16.05
N GLN A 53 25.11 8.22 -15.89
CA GLN A 53 26.40 8.10 -16.59
C GLN A 53 26.26 7.99 -18.12
N GLY A 54 25.20 8.60 -18.65
CA GLY A 54 25.08 8.88 -20.08
C GLY A 54 25.68 10.26 -20.40
N LYS A 55 25.92 10.54 -21.68
CA LYS A 55 26.62 11.75 -22.14
C LYS A 55 26.11 13.05 -21.49
N ASP A 56 24.79 13.25 -21.45
CA ASP A 56 24.19 14.50 -20.97
C ASP A 56 24.29 14.62 -19.44
N SER A 57 24.07 13.52 -18.70
CA SER A 57 24.16 13.52 -17.23
C SER A 57 25.60 13.66 -16.73
N THR A 58 26.57 13.08 -17.44
CA THR A 58 27.99 13.18 -17.10
C THR A 58 28.49 14.63 -17.25
N VAL A 59 28.03 15.38 -18.26
CA VAL A 59 28.36 16.81 -18.35
C VAL A 59 27.81 17.61 -17.16
N VAL A 60 26.56 17.35 -16.76
CA VAL A 60 25.98 18.02 -15.57
C VAL A 60 26.74 17.66 -14.29
N GLU A 61 27.13 16.41 -14.14
CA GLU A 61 27.96 15.94 -13.02
C GLU A 61 29.30 16.68 -12.96
N ILE A 62 30.00 16.81 -14.10
CA ILE A 62 31.26 17.55 -14.18
C ILE A 62 31.06 19.01 -13.75
N ILE A 63 30.02 19.69 -14.26
CA ILE A 63 29.73 21.08 -13.92
C ILE A 63 29.50 21.25 -12.40
N VAL A 64 28.69 20.38 -11.79
CA VAL A 64 28.35 20.48 -10.37
C VAL A 64 29.54 20.13 -9.47
N ILE A 65 30.30 19.08 -9.79
CA ILE A 65 31.51 18.71 -9.05
C ILE A 65 32.54 19.85 -9.12
N GLU A 66 32.72 20.46 -10.29
CA GLU A 66 33.65 21.57 -10.45
C GLU A 66 33.21 22.81 -9.66
N ALA A 67 31.91 23.10 -9.60
CA ALA A 67 31.37 24.18 -8.77
C ALA A 67 31.64 23.96 -7.27
N TYR A 68 31.47 22.72 -6.77
CA TYR A 68 31.83 22.37 -5.40
C TYR A 68 33.33 22.49 -5.15
N ARG A 69 34.16 21.92 -6.03
CA ARG A 69 35.62 21.95 -5.92
C ARG A 69 36.14 23.39 -5.81
N ARG A 70 35.67 24.29 -6.69
CA ARG A 70 36.06 25.71 -6.66
C ARG A 70 35.55 26.41 -5.42
N ALA A 71 34.27 26.23 -5.06
CA ALA A 71 33.69 26.87 -3.88
C ALA A 71 34.42 26.46 -2.57
N ILE A 72 34.81 25.20 -2.44
CA ILE A 72 35.57 24.69 -1.28
C ILE A 72 37.00 25.22 -1.31
N ALA A 73 37.68 25.15 -2.46
CA ALA A 73 39.06 25.64 -2.61
C ALA A 73 39.18 27.15 -2.36
N GLU A 74 38.16 27.93 -2.74
CA GLU A 74 38.05 29.37 -2.49
C GLU A 74 37.58 29.69 -1.04
N GLY A 75 37.23 28.67 -0.23
CA GLY A 75 36.73 28.86 1.14
C GLY A 75 35.33 29.50 1.23
N LEU A 76 34.56 29.48 0.15
CA LEU A 76 33.22 30.09 0.07
C LEU A 76 32.10 29.21 0.64
N ILE A 77 32.34 27.91 0.73
CA ILE A 77 31.44 26.94 1.37
C ILE A 77 32.23 26.00 2.29
N GLU A 78 31.55 25.46 3.29
CA GLU A 78 32.09 24.46 4.20
C GLU A 78 32.35 23.11 3.50
N SER A 79 33.44 22.43 3.87
CA SER A 79 33.85 21.17 3.24
C SER A 79 32.95 19.99 3.57
N ASP A 80 32.20 20.07 4.68
CA ASP A 80 31.18 19.11 5.08
C ASP A 80 29.85 19.29 4.34
N ARG A 81 29.71 20.30 3.45
CA ARG A 81 28.48 20.50 2.68
C ARG A 81 28.19 19.31 1.77
N PRO A 82 27.03 18.62 1.91
CA PRO A 82 26.74 17.44 1.11
C PRO A 82 26.60 17.75 -0.39
N LEU A 83 27.15 16.87 -1.22
CA LEU A 83 26.79 16.70 -2.63
C LEU A 83 26.12 15.34 -2.80
N ILE A 84 24.89 15.31 -3.32
CA ILE A 84 24.14 14.05 -3.51
C ILE A 84 24.19 13.65 -4.98
N LEU A 85 24.79 12.51 -5.28
CA LEU A 85 24.70 11.84 -6.58
C LEU A 85 23.83 10.59 -6.45
N SER A 86 22.98 10.33 -7.44
CA SER A 86 22.22 9.08 -7.48
C SER A 86 22.18 8.49 -8.89
N THR A 87 22.55 7.23 -9.02
CA THR A 87 22.30 6.47 -10.25
C THR A 87 21.15 5.52 -10.00
N VAL A 88 20.04 5.71 -10.70
CA VAL A 88 18.92 4.78 -10.58
C VAL A 88 19.12 3.60 -11.51
N ASP A 89 19.45 2.45 -10.94
CA ASP A 89 19.53 1.18 -11.66
C ASP A 89 18.16 0.52 -11.69
N THR A 90 17.57 0.44 -12.88
CA THR A 90 16.26 -0.19 -13.06
C THR A 90 16.28 -1.72 -13.05
N LEU A 91 17.46 -2.32 -12.82
CA LEU A 91 17.80 -3.74 -13.02
C LEU A 91 17.58 -4.24 -14.46
N ASN A 92 17.34 -3.31 -15.37
CA ASN A 92 17.04 -3.58 -16.76
C ASN A 92 17.86 -2.69 -17.71
N GLU A 93 18.90 -2.00 -17.24
CA GLU A 93 19.76 -1.17 -18.09
C GLU A 93 20.47 -2.02 -19.17
N SER A 94 20.74 -1.44 -20.34
CA SER A 94 21.57 -2.09 -21.36
C SER A 94 22.95 -2.44 -20.80
N ILE A 95 23.59 -3.50 -21.30
CA ILE A 95 24.88 -4.00 -20.79
C ILE A 95 25.92 -2.87 -20.59
N PRO A 96 26.18 -1.97 -21.56
CA PRO A 96 27.15 -0.90 -21.35
C PRO A 96 26.75 0.07 -20.23
N MET A 97 25.45 0.35 -20.09
CA MET A 97 24.91 1.23 -19.03
C MET A 97 24.68 0.51 -17.69
N LYS A 98 24.96 -0.79 -17.60
CA LYS A 98 25.12 -1.49 -16.31
C LYS A 98 26.57 -1.43 -15.86
N MET A 99 27.51 -1.65 -16.78
CA MET A 99 28.95 -1.71 -16.48
C MET A 99 29.55 -0.32 -16.26
N TYR A 100 29.31 0.63 -17.17
CA TYR A 100 29.96 1.94 -17.14
C TYR A 100 29.64 2.75 -15.87
N PRO A 101 28.39 2.82 -15.37
CA PRO A 101 28.14 3.56 -14.13
C PRO A 101 28.83 2.93 -12.91
N THR A 102 28.84 1.60 -12.79
CA THR A 102 29.55 0.89 -11.72
C THR A 102 31.05 1.17 -11.77
N PHE A 103 31.62 1.17 -12.97
CA PHE A 103 33.02 1.51 -13.22
C PHE A 103 33.35 2.98 -12.89
N ALA A 104 32.47 3.91 -13.27
CA ALA A 104 32.64 5.34 -13.02
C ALA A 104 32.53 5.68 -11.52
N LYS A 105 31.59 5.06 -10.80
CA LYS A 105 31.33 5.35 -9.38
C LYS A 105 32.57 5.32 -8.50
N ARG A 106 33.38 4.25 -8.60
CA ARG A 106 34.61 4.11 -7.80
C ARG A 106 35.60 5.25 -8.04
N ARG A 107 35.71 5.72 -9.28
CA ARG A 107 36.63 6.80 -9.69
C ARG A 107 36.10 8.18 -9.28
N ILE A 108 34.79 8.38 -9.37
CA ILE A 108 34.12 9.59 -8.88
C ILE A 108 34.29 9.74 -7.36
N GLU A 109 34.10 8.65 -6.60
CA GLU A 109 34.33 8.64 -5.15
C GLU A 109 35.79 8.92 -4.77
N ALA A 110 36.74 8.31 -5.48
CA ALA A 110 38.15 8.58 -5.28
C ALA A 110 38.50 10.05 -5.55
N TYR A 111 38.00 10.61 -6.66
CA TYR A 111 38.21 12.02 -7.00
C TYR A 111 37.56 12.96 -5.99
N ALA A 112 36.32 12.71 -5.57
CA ALA A 112 35.65 13.54 -4.56
C ALA A 112 36.43 13.56 -3.23
N LYS A 113 36.96 12.40 -2.80
CA LYS A 113 37.80 12.30 -1.61
C LYS A 113 39.12 13.08 -1.77
N GLU A 114 39.78 12.97 -2.91
CA GLU A 114 41.01 13.72 -3.22
C GLU A 114 40.77 15.24 -3.19
N GLN A 115 39.62 15.69 -3.70
CA GLN A 115 39.25 17.10 -3.76
C GLN A 115 38.56 17.63 -2.48
N GLY A 116 38.40 16.82 -1.44
CA GLY A 116 37.78 17.23 -0.18
C GLY A 116 36.27 17.51 -0.26
N ILE A 117 35.56 16.90 -1.21
CA ILE A 117 34.11 17.06 -1.40
C ILE A 117 33.35 16.02 -0.57
N ASN A 118 32.45 16.45 0.33
CA ASN A 118 31.57 15.56 1.07
C ASN A 118 30.44 14.99 0.18
N MET A 119 30.75 13.94 -0.57
CA MET A 119 29.85 13.36 -1.58
C MET A 119 29.16 12.08 -1.10
N TYR A 120 27.87 12.01 -1.37
CA TYR A 120 27.02 10.82 -1.21
C TYR A 120 26.59 10.33 -2.58
N TYR A 121 27.27 9.31 -3.10
CA TYR A 121 26.91 8.71 -4.38
C TYR A 121 26.37 7.30 -4.17
N ASP A 122 25.07 7.06 -4.38
CA ASP A 122 24.49 5.73 -4.27
C ASP A 122 23.85 5.22 -5.58
N MET A 123 23.93 3.90 -5.77
CA MET A 123 23.18 3.17 -6.79
C MET A 123 21.81 2.81 -6.20
N VAL A 124 20.76 3.45 -6.70
CA VAL A 124 19.39 3.30 -6.18
C VAL A 124 18.61 2.35 -7.07
N THR A 125 17.93 1.37 -6.47
CA THR A 125 17.01 0.48 -7.20
C THR A 125 15.56 0.80 -6.84
N PRO A 126 14.59 0.52 -7.73
CA PRO A 126 13.18 0.47 -7.34
C PRO A 126 12.96 -0.55 -6.22
N GLY A 127 11.91 -0.36 -5.42
CA GLY A 127 11.47 -1.40 -4.48
C GLY A 127 10.93 -2.61 -5.25
N LEU A 128 11.03 -3.79 -4.62
CA LEU A 128 10.82 -5.09 -5.27
C LEU A 128 9.45 -5.20 -5.95
N ASN A 129 8.40 -4.62 -5.37
CA ASN A 129 7.05 -4.64 -5.93
C ASN A 129 6.88 -3.72 -7.16
N ASP A 130 7.75 -2.73 -7.32
CA ASP A 130 7.76 -1.76 -8.41
C ASP A 130 8.71 -2.11 -9.56
N GLU A 131 9.62 -3.06 -9.34
CA GLU A 131 10.49 -3.62 -10.36
C GLU A 131 9.76 -4.16 -11.58
N TYR A 132 10.40 -4.09 -12.76
CA TYR A 132 9.73 -4.31 -14.05
C TYR A 132 9.01 -5.67 -14.13
N PHE A 133 9.70 -6.78 -13.85
CA PHE A 133 9.08 -8.07 -14.02
C PHE A 133 8.00 -8.33 -12.98
N VAL A 134 8.13 -7.89 -11.73
CA VAL A 134 7.05 -8.01 -10.74
C VAL A 134 5.84 -7.16 -11.16
N LYS A 135 6.05 -5.90 -11.55
CA LYS A 135 4.97 -4.95 -11.89
C LYS A 135 4.19 -5.33 -13.14
N PHE A 136 4.91 -5.67 -14.21
CA PHE A 136 4.33 -5.90 -15.53
C PHE A 136 3.90 -7.36 -15.74
N THR A 137 4.52 -8.33 -15.06
CA THR A 137 4.04 -9.72 -15.08
C THR A 137 3.02 -10.04 -13.99
N GLY A 138 2.91 -9.21 -12.94
CA GLY A 138 1.88 -9.33 -11.90
C GLY A 138 0.47 -8.91 -12.35
N GLY A 139 0.30 -8.55 -13.63
CA GLY A 139 -1.00 -8.14 -14.18
C GLY A 139 -1.49 -6.76 -13.74
N GLN A 140 -0.67 -5.95 -13.07
CA GLN A 140 -1.04 -4.60 -12.64
C GLN A 140 -0.95 -3.56 -13.78
N LYS A 141 0.03 -3.76 -14.66
CA LYS A 141 0.31 -2.93 -15.82
C LYS A 141 0.46 -3.79 -17.07
N LEU A 142 0.20 -3.18 -18.22
CA LEU A 142 0.47 -3.77 -19.52
C LEU A 142 1.87 -3.36 -19.97
N VAL A 143 2.54 -4.22 -20.75
CA VAL A 143 3.83 -3.90 -21.36
C VAL A 143 3.74 -2.53 -22.06
N PRO A 144 4.62 -1.58 -21.70
CA PRO A 144 4.53 -0.23 -22.21
C PRO A 144 4.87 -0.20 -23.70
N ASN A 145 4.43 0.82 -24.43
CA ASN A 145 4.93 1.10 -25.78
C ASN A 145 4.66 2.56 -26.17
N ALA A 146 5.14 2.99 -27.34
CA ALA A 146 5.01 4.36 -27.80
C ALA A 146 3.56 4.88 -27.90
N SER A 147 2.56 3.99 -28.06
CA SER A 147 1.15 4.36 -28.08
C SER A 147 0.52 4.52 -26.69
N ARG A 148 1.23 4.14 -25.62
CA ARG A 148 0.80 4.24 -24.22
C ARG A 148 1.62 5.26 -23.42
N ARG A 149 1.14 5.58 -22.22
CA ARG A 149 1.89 6.43 -21.26
C ARG A 149 3.13 5.66 -20.80
N GLY A 150 4.28 6.33 -20.78
CA GLY A 150 5.55 5.77 -20.28
C GLY A 150 5.57 5.74 -18.76
N ASP A 151 4.68 4.95 -18.15
CA ASP A 151 4.59 4.82 -16.69
C ASP A 151 5.86 4.23 -16.08
N CYS A 152 6.58 3.38 -16.83
CA CYS A 152 7.84 2.76 -16.40
C CYS A 152 8.91 3.80 -16.03
N SER A 153 8.99 4.95 -16.70
CA SER A 153 9.98 5.99 -16.36
C SER A 153 9.68 6.63 -15.00
N ILE A 154 8.41 6.73 -14.61
CA ILE A 154 8.03 7.30 -13.31
C ILE A 154 8.33 6.30 -12.21
N ILE A 155 7.81 5.07 -12.36
CA ILE A 155 7.89 3.99 -11.37
C ILE A 155 9.34 3.55 -11.15
N LEU A 156 10.11 3.35 -12.22
CA LEU A 156 11.43 2.75 -12.13
C LEU A 156 12.57 3.76 -11.96
N LYS A 157 12.36 5.06 -12.28
CA LYS A 157 13.45 6.06 -12.25
C LYS A 157 13.15 7.26 -11.35
N VAL A 158 11.97 7.89 -11.50
CA VAL A 158 11.68 9.14 -10.78
C VAL A 158 11.34 8.90 -9.31
N GLU A 159 10.40 8.00 -9.03
CA GLU A 159 9.95 7.71 -7.66
C GLU A 159 11.08 7.19 -6.75
N PRO A 160 11.96 6.26 -7.20
CA PRO A 160 13.10 5.80 -6.41
C PRO A 160 14.11 6.92 -6.10
N SER A 161 14.47 7.75 -7.09
CA SER A 161 15.39 8.88 -6.88
C SER A 161 14.83 9.89 -5.89
N GLU A 162 13.54 10.26 -6.00
CA GLU A 162 12.89 11.19 -5.07
C GLU A 162 12.72 10.57 -3.67
N SER A 163 12.56 9.24 -3.56
CA SER A 163 12.58 8.53 -2.28
C SER A 163 13.97 8.58 -1.63
N TYR A 164 15.01 8.27 -2.39
CA TYR A 164 16.39 8.29 -1.91
C TYR A 164 16.80 9.65 -1.35
N VAL A 165 16.48 10.75 -2.05
CA VAL A 165 16.78 12.11 -1.54
C VAL A 165 16.05 12.41 -0.22
N ARG A 166 14.83 11.89 -0.03
CA ARG A 166 14.11 12.02 1.25
C ARG A 166 14.78 11.22 2.36
N THR A 167 15.21 9.99 2.07
CA THR A 167 15.97 9.16 3.01
C THR A 167 17.30 9.81 3.40
N MET A 168 18.01 10.44 2.45
CA MET A 168 19.25 11.15 2.74
C MET A 168 19.08 12.33 3.69
N ARG A 169 18.00 13.12 3.52
CA ARG A 169 17.66 14.20 4.47
C ARG A 169 17.40 13.67 5.88
N GLU A 170 16.74 12.53 5.99
CA GLU A 170 16.49 11.88 7.27
C GLU A 170 17.79 11.40 7.91
N ARG A 171 18.65 10.75 7.11
CA ARG A 171 20.00 10.34 7.55
C ARG A 171 20.80 11.52 8.11
N PHE A 172 20.77 12.69 7.46
CA PHE A 172 21.45 13.89 7.97
C PHE A 172 20.92 14.36 9.33
N ARG A 173 19.66 14.10 9.67
CA ARG A 173 19.09 14.42 11.00
C ARG A 173 19.72 13.59 12.12
N SER A 174 20.17 12.38 11.81
CA SER A 174 20.77 11.45 12.77
C SER A 174 22.29 11.60 12.94
N ILE A 175 22.97 12.24 11.98
CA ILE A 175 24.42 12.41 12.01
C ILE A 175 24.76 13.70 12.79
N GLU A 176 25.61 13.56 13.81
CA GLU A 176 26.11 14.69 14.59
C GLU A 176 26.86 15.70 13.70
N GLY A 177 26.52 16.99 13.82
CA GLY A 177 27.11 18.06 13.03
C GLY A 177 26.46 18.28 11.65
N MET A 178 25.53 17.42 11.22
CA MET A 178 24.86 17.51 9.91
C MET A 178 23.36 17.83 9.99
N GLN A 179 22.81 18.02 11.19
CA GLN A 179 21.36 18.14 11.39
C GLN A 179 20.74 19.35 10.68
N HIS A 180 21.50 20.43 10.47
CA HIS A 180 21.05 21.59 9.71
C HIS A 180 20.79 21.28 8.24
N TYR A 181 21.50 20.31 7.65
CA TYR A 181 21.31 19.90 6.25
C TYR A 181 20.00 19.15 6.00
N ALA A 182 19.37 18.57 7.03
CA ALA A 182 18.09 17.86 6.88
C ALA A 182 16.97 18.76 6.35
N GLU A 183 16.99 20.04 6.75
CA GLU A 183 15.99 21.04 6.38
C GLU A 183 16.43 21.95 5.22
N THR A 184 17.68 21.85 4.77
CA THR A 184 18.23 22.66 3.66
C THR A 184 17.51 22.39 2.33
N THR A 185 17.36 23.41 1.48
CA THR A 185 16.75 23.26 0.16
C THR A 185 17.65 22.42 -0.76
N VAL A 186 17.07 21.39 -1.39
CA VAL A 186 17.78 20.52 -2.34
C VAL A 186 17.35 20.89 -3.76
N VAL A 187 18.32 21.21 -4.62
CA VAL A 187 18.10 21.47 -6.04
C VAL A 187 18.59 20.27 -6.84
N THR A 188 17.69 19.70 -7.64
CA THR A 188 17.96 18.57 -8.52
C THR A 188 18.34 19.04 -9.92
N PHE A 189 19.60 18.84 -10.31
CA PHE A 189 20.14 19.21 -11.62
C PHE A 189 20.00 18.08 -12.63
N VAL A 190 19.21 18.27 -13.69
CA VAL A 190 18.91 17.24 -14.70
C VAL A 190 19.52 17.56 -16.05
N GLY A 191 20.07 16.55 -16.75
CA GLY A 191 20.64 16.70 -18.09
C GLY A 191 19.64 16.78 -19.25
N SER A 192 18.43 17.30 -19.03
CA SER A 192 17.40 17.38 -20.09
C SER A 192 17.61 18.58 -21.03
N ARG A 193 17.67 18.35 -22.34
CA ARG A 193 17.86 19.40 -23.37
C ARG A 193 16.65 19.58 -24.29
N THR A 194 16.47 20.81 -24.80
CA THR A 194 15.38 21.13 -25.73
C THR A 194 15.53 20.43 -27.08
N ASP A 195 16.77 20.16 -27.49
CA ASP A 195 17.16 19.55 -28.77
C ASP A 195 17.03 18.00 -28.79
N GLU A 196 16.74 17.35 -27.67
CA GLU A 196 16.65 15.87 -27.62
C GLU A 196 15.41 15.27 -28.32
N GLY A 197 14.41 16.10 -28.63
CA GLY A 197 13.25 15.72 -29.43
C GLY A 197 11.89 16.16 -28.88
N VAL A 198 10.88 16.15 -29.76
CA VAL A 198 9.53 16.71 -29.53
C VAL A 198 8.87 16.23 -28.23
N ARG A 199 9.00 14.93 -27.91
CA ARG A 199 8.39 14.37 -26.69
C ARG A 199 9.07 14.86 -25.41
N ARG A 200 10.40 14.99 -25.39
CA ARG A 200 11.15 15.46 -24.23
C ARG A 200 10.98 16.97 -24.02
N SER A 201 11.02 17.76 -25.11
CA SER A 201 10.69 19.18 -25.07
C SER A 201 9.28 19.46 -24.51
N ASN A 202 8.28 18.68 -24.92
CA ASN A 202 6.92 18.77 -24.36
C ASN A 202 6.85 18.38 -22.87
N ASN A 203 7.65 17.41 -22.43
CA ASN A 203 7.72 17.05 -21.01
C ASN A 203 8.40 18.14 -20.19
N MET A 204 9.50 18.73 -20.69
CA MET A 204 10.16 19.87 -20.04
C MET A 204 9.21 21.06 -19.91
N ASN A 205 8.39 21.33 -20.93
CA ASN A 205 7.39 22.39 -20.87
C ASN A 205 6.35 22.14 -19.77
N LYS A 206 5.85 20.89 -19.64
CA LYS A 206 4.91 20.52 -18.57
C LYS A 206 5.51 20.61 -17.17
N GLN A 207 6.83 20.40 -17.06
CA GLN A 207 7.57 20.52 -15.80
C GLN A 207 8.01 21.96 -15.51
N GLY A 208 7.70 22.91 -16.39
CA GLY A 208 8.17 24.30 -16.26
C GLY A 208 9.68 24.48 -16.48
N LEU A 209 10.41 23.46 -16.95
CA LEU A 209 11.87 23.50 -17.09
C LEU A 209 12.33 24.15 -18.40
N ARG A 210 11.49 24.16 -19.44
CA ARG A 210 11.90 24.59 -20.79
C ARG A 210 12.37 26.04 -20.84
N SER A 211 11.72 26.93 -20.10
CA SER A 211 11.98 28.37 -20.09
C SER A 211 12.56 28.89 -18.78
N LYS A 212 12.79 28.01 -17.79
CA LYS A 212 13.22 28.40 -16.45
C LYS A 212 14.64 28.94 -16.46
N GLN A 213 14.82 30.22 -16.14
CA GLN A 213 16.12 30.88 -16.01
C GLN A 213 16.66 30.81 -14.58
N MET A 214 17.91 31.25 -14.37
CA MET A 214 18.53 31.27 -13.06
C MET A 214 17.77 32.17 -12.07
N SER A 215 17.26 33.33 -12.53
CA SER A 215 16.43 34.23 -11.74
C SER A 215 15.13 33.56 -11.25
N ASP A 216 14.46 32.79 -12.12
CA ASP A 216 13.25 32.04 -11.76
C ASP A 216 13.53 30.96 -10.72
N LEU A 217 14.69 30.29 -10.84
CA LEU A 217 15.15 29.28 -9.88
C LEU A 217 15.39 29.91 -8.51
N ILE A 218 16.09 31.04 -8.45
CA ILE A 218 16.34 31.79 -7.22
C ILE A 218 15.02 32.19 -6.55
N ALA A 219 14.06 32.72 -7.31
CA ALA A 219 12.75 33.10 -6.79
C ALA A 219 11.95 31.90 -6.23
N GLU A 220 12.06 30.74 -6.88
CA GLU A 220 11.43 29.50 -6.38
C GLU A 220 12.08 29.01 -5.07
N ILE A 221 13.41 29.06 -4.97
CA ILE A 221 14.15 28.72 -3.75
C ILE A 221 13.74 29.64 -2.59
N ASP A 222 13.70 30.95 -2.82
CA ASP A 222 13.33 31.94 -1.79
C ASP A 222 11.90 31.71 -1.29
N LYS A 223 10.98 31.39 -2.19
CA LYS A 223 9.60 31.04 -1.83
C LYS A 223 9.53 29.77 -0.96
N VAL A 224 10.31 28.73 -1.28
CA VAL A 224 10.35 27.49 -0.51
C VAL A 224 10.97 27.70 0.87
N ASN A 225 12.06 28.47 0.95
CA ASN A 225 12.71 28.83 2.21
C ASN A 225 11.75 29.63 3.12
N ALA A 226 10.99 30.58 2.56
CA ALA A 226 10.01 31.37 3.31
C ALA A 226 8.82 30.55 3.85
N LEU A 227 8.37 29.53 3.11
CA LEU A 227 7.28 28.63 3.53
C LEU A 227 7.70 27.69 4.66
N SER A 228 8.96 27.25 4.66
CA SER A 228 9.49 26.32 5.68
C SER A 228 9.62 26.97 7.06
N SER A 229 9.79 28.30 7.13
CA SER A 229 9.85 29.08 8.38
C SER A 229 8.50 29.19 9.14
N LYS A 230 7.35 29.05 8.45
CA LYS A 230 6.02 29.31 9.04
C LYS A 230 5.29 28.07 9.59
N ASN A 231 5.82 26.86 9.43
CA ASN A 231 5.18 25.61 9.86
C ASN A 231 5.86 25.02 11.12
N THR A 232 5.57 25.59 12.29
CA THR A 232 6.04 25.09 13.60
C THR A 232 5.07 24.09 14.27
N GLY A 233 4.08 23.55 13.55
CA GLY A 233 3.09 22.60 14.06
C GLY A 233 3.21 21.19 13.44
N ARG A 234 2.96 20.15 14.26
CA ARG A 234 2.97 18.71 13.92
C ARG A 234 2.50 18.42 12.48
N GLY A 235 3.42 17.91 11.67
CA GLY A 235 3.22 17.58 10.25
C GLY A 235 4.16 18.35 9.33
N LYS A 236 5.48 18.34 9.60
CA LYS A 236 6.49 18.89 8.69
C LYS A 236 6.35 18.21 7.33
N LYS A 237 5.76 18.90 6.35
CA LYS A 237 5.88 18.49 4.95
C LYS A 237 7.30 18.82 4.52
N THR A 238 8.05 17.79 4.13
CA THR A 238 9.39 17.93 3.55
C THR A 238 9.39 19.02 2.48
N PRO A 239 10.38 19.94 2.46
CA PRO A 239 10.50 20.95 1.41
C PRO A 239 10.45 20.29 0.02
N PRO A 240 9.70 20.84 -0.94
CA PRO A 240 9.61 20.27 -2.28
C PRO A 240 10.98 20.27 -2.98
N LEU A 241 11.26 19.20 -3.73
CA LEU A 241 12.46 19.11 -4.56
C LEU A 241 12.33 20.03 -5.79
N ILE A 242 13.23 21.00 -5.91
CA ILE A 242 13.25 21.94 -7.04
C ILE A 242 14.10 21.34 -8.14
N LYS A 243 13.64 21.38 -9.39
CA LYS A 243 14.38 20.86 -10.56
C LYS A 243 14.94 21.99 -11.41
N PHE A 244 16.13 21.79 -11.97
CA PHE A 244 16.77 22.71 -12.91
C PHE A 244 17.57 21.94 -13.98
N ALA A 245 17.63 22.48 -15.21
CA ALA A 245 18.34 21.87 -16.33
C ALA A 245 19.44 22.81 -16.84
N PRO A 246 20.70 22.67 -16.36
CA PRO A 246 21.76 23.63 -16.63
C PRO A 246 22.18 23.65 -18.11
N ILE A 247 22.24 22.48 -18.76
CA ILE A 247 22.64 22.35 -20.16
C ILE A 247 21.46 22.40 -21.15
N LYS A 248 20.31 22.96 -20.76
CA LYS A 248 19.05 22.87 -21.54
C LYS A 248 19.16 23.38 -22.99
N GLN A 249 20.08 24.31 -23.25
CA GLN A 249 20.32 24.95 -24.55
C GLN A 249 21.48 24.32 -25.34
N TRP A 250 22.19 23.34 -24.77
CA TRP A 250 23.33 22.72 -25.46
C TRP A 250 22.85 21.84 -26.62
N SER A 251 23.56 21.91 -27.75
CA SER A 251 23.39 20.96 -28.87
C SER A 251 23.98 19.60 -28.51
N THR A 252 23.70 18.58 -29.32
CA THR A 252 24.31 17.26 -29.12
C THR A 252 25.82 17.30 -29.36
N ASP A 253 26.26 18.09 -30.33
CA ASP A 253 27.68 18.31 -30.67
C ASP A 253 28.42 18.94 -29.49
N ASN A 254 27.86 19.99 -28.89
CA ASN A 254 28.44 20.65 -27.72
C ASN A 254 28.70 19.66 -26.57
N VAL A 255 27.81 18.69 -26.36
CA VAL A 255 27.97 17.67 -25.30
C VAL A 255 29.12 16.72 -25.63
N PHE A 256 29.18 16.19 -26.85
CA PHE A 256 30.24 15.27 -27.26
C PHE A 256 31.61 15.96 -27.34
N ASP A 257 31.67 17.16 -27.92
CA ASP A 257 32.90 17.92 -28.05
C ASP A 257 33.44 18.37 -26.68
N PHE A 258 32.56 18.72 -25.73
CA PHE A 258 32.99 19.00 -24.37
C PHE A 258 33.61 17.75 -23.70
N LEU A 259 33.00 16.58 -23.87
CA LEU A 259 33.55 15.32 -23.33
C LEU A 259 34.89 14.94 -23.97
N ARG A 260 35.15 15.34 -25.22
CA ARG A 260 36.46 15.16 -25.88
C ARG A 260 37.55 16.05 -25.27
N LEU A 261 37.18 17.23 -24.81
CA LEU A 261 38.06 18.24 -24.21
C LEU A 261 38.24 18.08 -22.69
N ALA A 262 37.35 17.36 -22.02
CA ALA A 262 37.39 17.13 -20.57
C ALA A 262 38.33 15.99 -20.16
N GLY A 263 39.02 16.16 -19.04
CA GLY A 263 39.99 15.19 -18.51
C GLY A 263 41.38 15.77 -18.31
N SER A 264 42.17 15.20 -17.40
CA SER A 264 43.58 15.61 -17.21
C SER A 264 44.46 15.29 -18.44
N ARG A 265 44.08 14.28 -19.23
CA ARG A 265 44.71 13.89 -20.50
C ARG A 265 43.64 13.67 -21.57
N PRO A 266 42.93 14.74 -21.99
CA PRO A 266 41.71 14.65 -22.78
C PRO A 266 41.93 13.94 -24.12
N VAL A 267 40.83 13.52 -24.76
CA VAL A 267 40.89 12.84 -26.05
C VAL A 267 41.48 13.78 -27.10
N THR A 268 41.00 15.02 -27.11
CA THR A 268 41.46 16.10 -27.97
C THR A 268 41.91 17.26 -27.08
N ARG A 269 43.08 17.84 -27.36
CA ARG A 269 43.53 19.07 -26.70
C ARG A 269 42.93 20.29 -27.41
N MET A 270 42.75 21.39 -26.67
CA MET A 270 42.39 22.67 -27.26
C MET A 270 43.38 23.03 -28.38
N LEU A 271 42.85 23.41 -29.55
CA LEU A 271 43.64 23.71 -30.74
C LEU A 271 44.60 24.89 -30.54
N ASP A 272 44.20 25.87 -29.74
CA ASP A 272 44.97 27.08 -29.45
C ASP A 272 45.96 26.92 -28.28
N GLY A 273 45.91 25.79 -27.55
CA GLY A 273 46.74 25.55 -26.36
C GLY A 273 46.55 26.56 -25.22
N THR A 274 45.54 27.43 -25.27
CA THR A 274 45.45 28.61 -24.39
C THR A 274 44.90 28.31 -22.99
N ARG A 275 44.28 27.15 -22.79
CA ARG A 275 43.68 26.76 -21.51
C ARG A 275 44.09 25.37 -21.07
N ALA A 276 44.25 25.23 -19.75
CA ALA A 276 44.41 23.94 -19.11
C ALA A 276 43.17 23.06 -19.36
N PRO A 277 43.33 21.73 -19.47
CA PRO A 277 42.21 20.81 -19.57
C PRO A 277 41.26 20.93 -18.37
N VAL A 278 39.96 20.71 -18.60
CA VAL A 278 38.95 20.75 -17.52
C VAL A 278 39.20 19.56 -16.57
N PRO A 279 39.48 19.79 -15.27
CA PRO A 279 39.76 18.73 -14.32
C PRO A 279 38.49 17.91 -14.06
N THR A 280 38.64 16.59 -13.93
CA THR A 280 37.53 15.66 -13.71
C THR A 280 38.05 14.33 -13.16
N PHE A 281 37.12 13.44 -12.80
CA PHE A 281 37.37 12.13 -12.19
C PHE A 281 37.94 11.07 -13.15
N PHE A 282 38.10 11.39 -14.43
CA PHE A 282 38.75 10.54 -15.43
C PHE A 282 39.90 11.29 -16.11
N GLU A 283 40.92 10.54 -16.54
CA GLU A 283 41.96 11.12 -17.43
C GLU A 283 41.37 11.60 -18.75
N HIS A 284 40.34 10.90 -19.26
CA HIS A 284 39.60 11.23 -20.48
C HIS A 284 38.29 10.45 -20.55
N PHE A 285 37.32 10.92 -21.33
CA PHE A 285 36.05 10.24 -21.57
C PHE A 285 36.04 9.35 -22.84
N ALA A 286 37.20 8.92 -23.33
CA ALA A 286 37.33 8.10 -24.54
C ALA A 286 36.46 6.82 -24.50
N LEU A 287 36.36 6.16 -23.34
CA LEU A 287 35.51 4.97 -23.16
C LEU A 287 34.01 5.29 -23.35
N LEU A 288 33.53 6.39 -22.78
CA LEU A 288 32.14 6.80 -22.94
C LEU A 288 31.81 7.10 -24.41
N LEU A 289 32.71 7.83 -25.09
CA LEU A 289 32.59 8.12 -26.52
C LEU A 289 32.57 6.84 -27.35
N GLU A 290 33.46 5.90 -27.05
CA GLU A 290 33.54 4.58 -27.70
C GLU A 290 32.24 3.78 -27.49
N ILE A 291 31.71 3.75 -26.26
CA ILE A 291 30.41 3.12 -25.97
C ILE A 291 29.32 3.72 -26.87
N TYR A 292 29.25 5.05 -27.02
CA TYR A 292 28.26 5.65 -27.92
C TYR A 292 28.48 5.30 -29.40
N GLY A 293 29.72 5.19 -29.88
CA GLY A 293 30.05 4.71 -31.23
C GLY A 293 29.56 3.27 -31.48
N ASN A 294 29.80 2.36 -30.52
CA ASN A 294 29.29 0.98 -30.56
C ASN A 294 27.74 0.92 -30.66
N GLY A 295 27.04 1.94 -30.12
CA GLY A 295 25.58 2.02 -30.12
C GLY A 295 24.96 2.66 -31.37
N SER A 296 25.77 3.25 -32.24
CA SER A 296 25.34 3.81 -33.53
C SER A 296 25.92 3.10 -34.75
N ASN A 297 26.81 2.13 -34.56
CA ASN A 297 27.62 1.51 -35.63
C ASN A 297 28.50 2.50 -36.40
N ASP A 298 28.86 3.62 -35.77
CA ASP A 298 29.76 4.62 -36.37
C ASP A 298 31.16 4.50 -35.74
N VAL A 299 32.20 4.65 -36.57
CA VAL A 299 33.57 4.84 -36.08
C VAL A 299 33.70 6.27 -35.58
N CYS A 300 34.16 6.45 -34.34
CA CYS A 300 34.28 7.77 -33.73
C CYS A 300 35.49 8.51 -34.31
N GLU A 301 35.28 9.33 -35.35
CA GLU A 301 36.32 10.25 -35.84
C GLU A 301 36.65 11.29 -34.75
N VAL A 302 37.93 11.38 -34.39
CA VAL A 302 38.45 12.14 -33.22
C VAL A 302 38.56 13.65 -33.47
N VAL A 303 38.15 14.13 -34.65
CA VAL A 303 38.25 15.54 -35.05
C VAL A 303 37.03 16.32 -34.52
N VAL A 304 37.30 17.41 -33.80
CA VAL A 304 36.28 18.34 -33.27
C VAL A 304 35.95 19.37 -34.36
N GLY A 305 34.66 19.60 -34.65
CA GLY A 305 34.21 20.67 -35.56
C GLY A 305 34.24 20.39 -37.07
N SER A 306 34.40 19.13 -37.52
CA SER A 306 34.31 18.80 -38.96
C SER A 306 32.87 18.89 -39.50
N THR A 307 32.58 19.89 -40.32
CA THR A 307 31.28 20.18 -40.98
C THR A 307 31.01 19.35 -42.25
N LYS A 308 31.85 18.37 -42.61
CA LYS A 308 31.53 17.45 -43.71
C LYS A 308 30.44 16.48 -43.28
N GLN A 309 29.38 16.37 -44.08
CA GLN A 309 28.20 15.49 -43.93
C GLN A 309 28.54 13.97 -43.98
N GLY A 310 29.44 13.52 -43.12
CA GLY A 310 29.62 12.12 -42.74
C GLY A 310 29.26 12.01 -41.25
N SER A 311 28.42 11.05 -40.90
CA SER A 311 27.99 10.81 -39.53
C SER A 311 29.17 10.40 -38.64
N GLY A 312 29.86 11.38 -38.05
CA GLY A 312 30.61 11.14 -36.81
C GLY A 312 29.66 10.59 -35.73
N CYS A 313 30.19 10.17 -34.58
CA CYS A 313 29.50 9.53 -33.43
C CYS A 313 28.24 10.23 -32.86
N ASN A 314 27.76 11.28 -33.52
CA ASN A 314 26.45 11.92 -33.44
C ASN A 314 25.26 11.03 -33.86
N GLY A 315 25.48 9.75 -34.12
CA GLY A 315 24.44 8.79 -34.45
C GLY A 315 23.30 8.76 -33.43
N LYS A 316 22.15 8.24 -33.85
CA LYS A 316 20.88 8.16 -33.08
C LYS A 316 20.95 7.28 -31.82
N ALA A 317 22.15 6.91 -31.35
CA ALA A 317 22.38 6.05 -30.21
C ALA A 317 21.73 6.60 -28.94
N ARG A 318 20.80 5.82 -28.37
CA ARG A 318 20.08 6.17 -27.15
C ARG A 318 20.06 4.94 -26.25
N TYR A 319 21.01 4.89 -25.34
CA TYR A 319 21.02 3.86 -24.32
C TYR A 319 19.87 4.02 -23.33
N GLY A 320 19.27 2.89 -22.97
CA GLY A 320 18.18 2.78 -22.03
C GLY A 320 18.06 1.33 -21.58
N CYS A 321 16.89 0.93 -21.10
CA CYS A 321 16.68 -0.43 -20.64
C CYS A 321 16.76 -1.44 -21.81
N TRP A 322 17.42 -2.58 -21.64
CA TRP A 322 17.51 -3.64 -22.67
C TRP A 322 16.14 -4.17 -23.09
N ASN A 323 15.14 -4.09 -22.20
CA ASN A 323 13.76 -4.51 -22.43
C ASN A 323 12.84 -3.38 -22.93
N CYS A 324 13.39 -2.24 -23.35
CA CYS A 324 12.61 -1.04 -23.64
C CYS A 324 11.75 -1.18 -24.92
N THR A 325 10.44 -1.19 -24.73
CA THR A 325 9.42 -1.26 -25.79
C THR A 325 8.82 0.11 -26.14
N MET A 326 9.31 1.18 -25.52
CA MET A 326 8.88 2.57 -25.79
C MET A 326 9.49 3.15 -27.08
N VAL A 327 10.59 2.55 -27.53
CA VAL A 327 11.23 2.82 -28.83
C VAL A 327 10.38 2.13 -29.93
N ALA A 328 10.59 2.49 -31.20
CA ALA A 328 9.90 1.89 -32.35
C ALA A 328 10.16 0.37 -32.47
N THR A 329 9.65 -0.26 -33.53
CA THR A 329 9.79 -1.70 -33.77
C THR A 329 11.24 -2.18 -33.64
N THR A 330 12.20 -1.37 -34.10
CA THR A 330 13.63 -1.63 -33.94
C THR A 330 14.23 -0.71 -32.90
N ASP A 331 14.97 -1.28 -31.95
CA ASP A 331 15.86 -0.54 -31.07
C ASP A 331 17.26 -0.55 -31.66
N HIS A 332 17.64 0.54 -32.32
CA HIS A 332 18.90 0.63 -33.06
C HIS A 332 20.14 0.39 -32.18
N SER A 333 20.15 0.90 -30.95
CA SER A 333 21.30 0.72 -30.06
C SER A 333 21.42 -0.71 -29.60
N SER A 334 20.32 -1.33 -29.19
CA SER A 334 20.35 -2.75 -28.79
C SER A 334 20.70 -3.67 -29.97
N THR A 335 20.21 -3.38 -31.18
CA THR A 335 20.58 -4.11 -32.41
C THR A 335 22.03 -3.90 -32.82
N ALA A 336 22.59 -2.71 -32.62
CA ALA A 336 24.01 -2.44 -32.88
C ALA A 336 24.89 -3.28 -31.95
N LEU A 337 24.58 -3.33 -30.64
CA LEU A 337 25.34 -4.11 -29.67
C LEU A 337 25.43 -5.60 -30.03
N THR A 338 24.39 -6.20 -30.64
CA THR A 338 24.44 -7.63 -31.02
C THR A 338 25.43 -7.95 -32.15
N GLN A 339 25.93 -6.93 -32.85
CA GLN A 339 26.92 -7.10 -33.92
C GLN A 339 28.32 -7.35 -33.37
N TYR A 340 28.61 -6.86 -32.16
CA TYR A 340 29.92 -7.01 -31.53
C TYR A 340 30.00 -8.28 -30.65
N PRO A 341 30.98 -9.17 -30.87
CA PRO A 341 31.22 -10.34 -30.02
C PRO A 341 31.33 -9.99 -28.53
N ARG A 342 31.96 -8.86 -28.18
CA ARG A 342 32.07 -8.39 -26.78
C ARG A 342 30.76 -8.29 -26.01
N TRP A 343 29.69 -7.88 -26.67
CA TRP A 343 28.38 -7.75 -26.05
C TRP A 343 27.54 -9.01 -26.23
N ARG A 344 27.72 -9.73 -27.35
CA ARG A 344 27.04 -11.02 -27.59
C ARG A 344 27.45 -12.07 -26.57
N ALA A 345 28.73 -12.15 -26.23
CA ALA A 345 29.25 -13.04 -25.19
C ALA A 345 28.52 -12.84 -23.84
N LEU A 346 28.11 -11.61 -23.53
CA LEU A 346 27.36 -11.25 -22.32
C LEU A 346 25.84 -11.41 -22.45
N GLY A 347 25.31 -11.80 -23.63
CA GLY A 347 23.88 -12.06 -23.85
C GLY A 347 23.09 -10.90 -24.46
N ALA A 348 23.73 -9.97 -25.17
CA ALA A 348 23.03 -8.86 -25.84
C ALA A 348 21.91 -9.33 -26.79
N GLU A 349 22.15 -10.40 -27.56
CA GLU A 349 21.16 -10.93 -28.51
C GLU A 349 19.98 -11.60 -27.79
N ASP A 350 20.26 -12.37 -26.75
CA ASP A 350 19.23 -13.02 -25.92
C ASP A 350 18.27 -11.98 -25.33
N ALA A 351 18.82 -10.88 -24.81
CA ALA A 351 18.05 -9.76 -24.26
C ALA A 351 17.22 -9.05 -25.35
N LEU A 352 17.79 -8.80 -26.53
CA LEU A 352 17.09 -8.19 -27.66
C LEU A 352 15.91 -9.05 -28.14
N ARG A 353 16.11 -10.37 -28.21
CA ARG A 353 15.04 -11.33 -28.54
C ARG A 353 13.87 -11.20 -27.57
N VAL A 354 14.15 -11.19 -26.26
CA VAL A 354 13.11 -11.03 -25.23
C VAL A 354 12.42 -9.67 -25.34
N ARG A 355 13.16 -8.58 -25.57
CA ARG A 355 12.60 -7.24 -25.82
C ARG A 355 11.63 -7.23 -27.00
N ASP A 356 12.00 -7.86 -28.11
CA ASP A 356 11.17 -7.91 -29.32
C ASP A 356 9.90 -8.72 -29.10
N PHE A 357 9.97 -9.81 -28.33
CA PHE A 357 8.79 -10.51 -27.85
C PHE A 357 7.87 -9.61 -27.00
N LEU A 358 8.42 -8.86 -26.05
CA LEU A 358 7.66 -7.91 -25.24
C LEU A 358 7.01 -6.81 -26.11
N TYR A 359 7.72 -6.29 -27.12
CA TYR A 359 7.20 -5.31 -28.05
C TYR A 359 5.98 -5.86 -28.82
N ARG A 360 6.10 -7.07 -29.39
CA ARG A 360 4.98 -7.74 -30.07
C ARG A 360 3.77 -7.95 -29.16
N LEU A 361 3.99 -8.41 -27.92
CA LEU A 361 2.93 -8.55 -26.91
C LEU A 361 2.26 -7.21 -26.57
N SER A 362 3.00 -6.11 -26.60
CA SER A 362 2.44 -4.78 -26.34
C SER A 362 1.44 -4.34 -27.42
N CYS A 363 1.65 -4.80 -28.66
CA CYS A 363 0.86 -4.45 -29.84
C CYS A 363 -0.32 -5.41 -30.06
N ASP A 364 -0.21 -6.65 -29.61
CA ASP A 364 -1.23 -7.68 -29.82
C ASP A 364 -2.43 -7.52 -28.85
N MET A 365 -3.63 -7.34 -29.41
CA MET A 365 -4.88 -7.31 -28.64
C MET A 365 -5.36 -8.71 -28.25
N ASP A 366 -5.03 -9.75 -29.01
CA ASP A 366 -5.40 -11.14 -28.71
C ASP A 366 -4.56 -11.72 -27.56
N ALA A 367 -3.43 -11.09 -27.24
CA ALA A 367 -2.62 -11.39 -26.07
C ALA A 367 -3.25 -10.92 -24.75
N ARG A 368 -4.36 -10.15 -24.79
CA ARG A 368 -5.07 -9.66 -23.60
C ARG A 368 -5.99 -10.73 -23.01
N ALA A 369 -5.98 -10.87 -21.68
CA ALA A 369 -6.94 -11.66 -20.93
C ALA A 369 -8.16 -10.82 -20.56
N PHE A 370 -9.35 -11.41 -20.71
CA PHE A 370 -10.59 -10.92 -20.11
C PHE A 370 -10.58 -11.26 -18.62
N HIS A 371 -10.06 -10.32 -17.83
CA HIS A 371 -9.75 -10.53 -16.44
C HIS A 371 -10.77 -9.80 -15.54
N ALA A 372 -11.29 -10.50 -14.53
CA ALA A 372 -12.21 -9.96 -13.54
C ALA A 372 -11.44 -9.12 -12.51
N ARG A 373 -11.66 -7.81 -12.49
CA ARG A 373 -10.98 -6.89 -11.55
C ARG A 373 -11.87 -5.80 -10.99
N ALA A 374 -12.84 -5.35 -11.77
CA ALA A 374 -13.78 -4.30 -11.40
C ALA A 374 -15.20 -4.85 -11.46
N PHE A 375 -16.10 -4.26 -10.70
CA PHE A 375 -17.54 -4.51 -10.75
C PHE A 375 -18.28 -3.18 -10.73
N ASP A 376 -19.53 -3.16 -11.18
CA ASP A 376 -20.37 -1.96 -11.19
C ASP A 376 -21.39 -1.96 -10.04
N PRO A 377 -21.12 -1.26 -8.91
CA PRO A 377 -22.07 -1.21 -7.82
C PRO A 377 -23.41 -0.61 -8.22
N ALA A 378 -23.45 0.28 -9.22
CA ALA A 378 -24.68 0.90 -9.66
C ALA A 378 -25.46 0.07 -10.70
N GLY A 379 -24.93 -1.08 -11.11
CA GLY A 379 -25.51 -1.95 -12.12
C GLY A 379 -25.52 -3.40 -11.64
N TYR A 380 -26.28 -3.67 -10.58
CA TYR A 380 -26.44 -5.00 -9.96
C TYR A 380 -25.13 -5.64 -9.49
N ASN A 381 -24.13 -4.85 -9.10
CA ASN A 381 -22.81 -5.36 -8.75
C ASN A 381 -22.15 -6.22 -9.86
N ARG A 382 -22.60 -6.12 -11.12
CA ARG A 382 -22.10 -6.94 -12.23
C ARG A 382 -20.59 -6.82 -12.38
N VAL A 383 -19.91 -7.95 -12.57
CA VAL A 383 -18.44 -7.99 -12.67
C VAL A 383 -17.99 -7.71 -14.10
N ALA A 384 -17.03 -6.81 -14.28
CA ALA A 384 -16.48 -6.45 -15.58
C ALA A 384 -15.25 -7.30 -15.91
N LEU A 385 -15.37 -8.13 -16.96
CA LEU A 385 -14.26 -8.81 -17.61
C LEU A 385 -13.58 -7.85 -18.58
N GLN A 386 -12.39 -7.37 -18.22
CA GLN A 386 -11.68 -6.33 -18.98
C GLN A 386 -10.39 -6.87 -19.62
N PRO A 387 -10.09 -6.52 -20.89
CA PRO A 387 -8.85 -6.87 -21.58
C PRO A 387 -7.65 -6.01 -21.12
N ASN A 388 -7.47 -5.84 -19.81
CA ASN A 388 -6.46 -4.97 -19.19
C ASN A 388 -5.26 -5.72 -18.59
N VAL A 389 -5.21 -7.05 -18.74
CA VAL A 389 -4.15 -7.95 -18.26
C VAL A 389 -3.69 -8.81 -19.45
N LEU A 390 -2.47 -9.34 -19.45
CA LEU A 390 -2.04 -10.32 -20.46
C LEU A 390 -2.56 -11.72 -20.12
N LYS A 391 -2.73 -12.59 -21.12
CA LYS A 391 -3.09 -13.99 -20.88
C LYS A 391 -2.05 -14.69 -20.01
N PRO A 392 -2.44 -15.58 -19.07
CA PRO A 392 -1.50 -16.28 -18.20
C PRO A 392 -0.35 -16.96 -18.94
N LYS A 393 -0.61 -17.53 -20.12
CA LYS A 393 0.42 -18.14 -20.99
C LYS A 393 1.56 -17.17 -21.37
N HIS A 394 1.27 -15.88 -21.51
CA HIS A 394 2.27 -14.87 -21.84
C HIS A 394 2.99 -14.39 -20.59
N LEU A 395 2.27 -14.25 -19.47
CA LEU A 395 2.86 -13.92 -18.17
C LEU A 395 3.88 -15.00 -17.74
N GLU A 396 3.53 -16.29 -17.81
CA GLU A 396 4.45 -17.41 -17.55
C GLU A 396 5.68 -17.37 -18.45
N LYS A 397 5.52 -17.06 -19.75
CA LYS A 397 6.64 -16.93 -20.69
C LYS A 397 7.56 -15.76 -20.34
N MET A 398 7.00 -14.62 -19.94
CA MET A 398 7.80 -13.48 -19.48
C MET A 398 8.64 -13.85 -18.27
N VAL A 399 8.05 -14.52 -17.27
CA VAL A 399 8.76 -15.01 -16.07
C VAL A 399 9.86 -16.00 -16.46
N ARG A 400 9.58 -16.94 -17.38
CA ARG A 400 10.57 -17.91 -17.86
C ARG A 400 11.74 -17.24 -18.56
N PHE A 401 11.50 -16.28 -19.44
CA PHE A 401 12.57 -15.57 -20.14
C PHE A 401 13.41 -14.70 -19.19
N ALA A 402 12.79 -14.01 -18.23
CA ALA A 402 13.52 -13.23 -17.23
C ALA A 402 14.39 -14.12 -16.33
N SER A 403 13.84 -15.27 -15.92
CA SER A 403 14.58 -16.30 -15.16
C SER A 403 15.77 -16.83 -15.96
N GLN A 404 15.55 -17.21 -17.23
CA GLN A 404 16.60 -17.74 -18.11
C GLN A 404 17.72 -16.71 -18.33
N LEU A 405 17.38 -15.46 -18.66
CA LEU A 405 18.37 -14.39 -18.84
C LEU A 405 19.23 -14.18 -17.58
N THR A 406 18.61 -14.20 -16.41
CA THR A 406 19.35 -14.00 -15.15
C THR A 406 20.26 -15.18 -14.84
N VAL A 407 19.77 -16.42 -14.97
CA VAL A 407 20.58 -17.63 -14.75
C VAL A 407 21.73 -17.73 -15.77
N ASP A 408 21.46 -17.42 -17.04
CA ASP A 408 22.50 -17.43 -18.08
C ASP A 408 23.53 -16.34 -17.87
N SER A 409 23.11 -15.14 -17.43
CA SER A 409 24.03 -14.07 -17.07
C SER A 409 24.93 -14.45 -15.91
N LYS A 410 24.40 -15.14 -14.89
CA LYS A 410 25.19 -15.64 -13.76
C LYS A 410 26.22 -16.65 -14.22
N ARG A 411 25.83 -17.63 -15.04
CA ARG A 411 26.75 -18.65 -15.58
C ARG A 411 27.88 -18.02 -16.42
N LYS A 412 27.54 -17.02 -17.25
CA LYS A 412 28.52 -16.28 -18.07
C LYS A 412 29.51 -15.49 -17.19
N ALA A 413 29.01 -14.82 -16.16
CA ALA A 413 29.82 -14.08 -15.20
C ALA A 413 30.75 -15.00 -14.39
N ASP A 414 30.23 -16.09 -13.83
CA ASP A 414 31.01 -17.09 -13.10
C ASP A 414 32.12 -17.68 -13.99
N ALA A 415 31.81 -18.00 -15.25
CA ALA A 415 32.80 -18.51 -16.21
C ALA A 415 33.92 -17.49 -16.51
N PHE A 416 33.58 -16.21 -16.65
CA PHE A 416 34.58 -15.17 -16.89
C PHE A 416 35.41 -14.88 -15.63
N ALA A 417 34.80 -14.87 -14.44
CA ALA A 417 35.50 -14.74 -13.17
C ALA A 417 36.54 -15.85 -12.97
N MET A 418 36.21 -17.10 -13.34
CA MET A 418 37.16 -18.20 -13.33
C MET A 418 38.34 -17.98 -14.28
N LEU A 419 38.11 -17.46 -15.49
CA LEU A 419 39.18 -17.14 -16.43
C LEU A 419 40.09 -16.03 -15.91
N VAL A 420 39.52 -14.96 -15.34
CA VAL A 420 40.27 -13.85 -14.75
C VAL A 420 41.11 -14.34 -13.56
N ALA A 421 40.56 -15.18 -12.68
CA ALA A 421 41.29 -15.74 -11.54
C ALA A 421 42.49 -16.61 -11.97
N GLN A 422 42.43 -17.20 -13.16
CA GLN A 422 43.52 -18.01 -13.74
C GLN A 422 44.49 -17.19 -14.60
N GLY A 423 44.28 -15.88 -14.77
CA GLY A 423 45.05 -15.05 -15.71
C GLY A 423 44.84 -15.41 -17.19
N ARG A 424 43.70 -16.05 -17.50
CA ARG A 424 43.31 -16.57 -18.83
C ARG A 424 42.17 -15.75 -19.44
N GLU A 425 42.03 -14.47 -19.08
CA GLU A 425 40.95 -13.61 -19.57
C GLU A 425 40.88 -13.48 -21.10
N MET A 426 42.01 -13.67 -21.80
CA MET A 426 42.11 -13.65 -23.26
C MET A 426 41.37 -14.81 -23.96
N GLU A 427 40.99 -15.86 -23.22
CA GLU A 427 40.16 -16.95 -23.76
C GLU A 427 38.69 -16.55 -23.87
N HIS A 428 38.25 -15.52 -23.15
CA HIS A 428 36.89 -15.03 -23.24
C HIS A 428 36.70 -14.26 -24.56
N GLU A 429 35.79 -14.75 -25.41
CA GLU A 429 35.50 -14.18 -26.74
C GLU A 429 35.34 -12.66 -26.68
N GLY A 430 34.59 -12.17 -25.70
CA GLY A 430 34.32 -10.74 -25.61
C GLY A 430 35.47 -9.87 -25.10
N TYR A 431 36.38 -10.42 -24.29
CA TYR A 431 37.56 -9.68 -23.85
C TYR A 431 38.60 -9.62 -24.97
N ARG A 432 38.80 -10.75 -25.66
CA ARG A 432 39.65 -10.86 -26.84
C ARG A 432 39.22 -9.93 -27.97
N ASP A 433 37.92 -9.86 -28.25
CA ASP A 433 37.35 -8.96 -29.27
C ASP A 433 37.74 -7.49 -29.02
N ILE A 434 37.67 -7.00 -27.77
CA ILE A 434 38.09 -5.63 -27.43
C ILE A 434 39.61 -5.44 -27.63
N TYR A 435 40.40 -6.44 -27.27
CA TYR A 435 41.85 -6.39 -27.39
C TYR A 435 42.31 -6.32 -28.85
N GLU A 436 41.76 -7.19 -29.69
CA GLU A 436 42.13 -7.36 -31.10
C GLU A 436 41.57 -6.26 -32.02
N ASP A 437 40.49 -5.60 -31.64
CA ASP A 437 39.85 -4.57 -32.45
C ASP A 437 40.74 -3.33 -32.65
N THR A 438 41.24 -3.16 -33.88
CA THR A 438 42.14 -2.06 -34.26
C THR A 438 41.43 -0.73 -34.42
N MET A 439 40.09 -0.71 -34.49
CA MET A 439 39.30 0.51 -34.69
C MET A 439 39.12 1.29 -33.38
N ILE A 440 39.30 0.65 -32.22
CA ILE A 440 39.22 1.32 -30.92
C ILE A 440 40.50 2.13 -30.68
N PRO A 441 40.40 3.45 -30.40
CA PRO A 441 41.56 4.26 -30.04
C PRO A 441 42.31 3.70 -28.82
N PRO A 442 43.66 3.74 -28.75
CA PRO A 442 44.43 3.12 -27.67
C PRO A 442 44.00 3.52 -26.26
N LYS A 443 43.68 4.82 -26.08
CA LYS A 443 43.14 5.37 -24.82
C LYS A 443 41.80 4.73 -24.43
N ALA A 444 40.88 4.60 -25.38
CA ALA A 444 39.58 3.97 -25.16
C ALA A 444 39.74 2.47 -24.90
N LYS A 445 40.59 1.78 -25.67
CA LYS A 445 40.82 0.34 -25.56
C LYS A 445 41.29 -0.06 -24.16
N LYS A 446 42.28 0.65 -23.61
CA LYS A 446 42.79 0.38 -22.25
C LYS A 446 41.67 0.47 -21.20
N ALA A 447 40.91 1.57 -21.20
CA ALA A 447 39.82 1.78 -20.27
C ALA A 447 38.66 0.77 -20.48
N PHE A 448 38.42 0.36 -21.72
CA PHE A 448 37.40 -0.64 -22.05
C PHE A 448 37.78 -2.01 -21.52
N LEU A 449 39.01 -2.47 -21.74
CA LEU A 449 39.50 -3.74 -21.18
C LEU A 449 39.43 -3.73 -19.65
N GLU A 450 39.80 -2.61 -19.02
CA GLU A 450 39.72 -2.45 -17.55
C GLU A 450 38.27 -2.57 -17.05
N MET A 451 37.33 -1.81 -17.65
CA MET A 451 35.90 -1.89 -17.32
C MET A 451 35.34 -3.30 -17.57
N TYR A 452 35.71 -3.93 -18.68
CA TYR A 452 35.22 -5.25 -19.04
C TYR A 452 35.69 -6.29 -18.03
N LYS A 453 36.99 -6.30 -17.71
CA LYS A 453 37.58 -7.18 -16.71
C LYS A 453 36.94 -6.97 -15.35
N GLU A 454 36.71 -5.72 -14.94
CA GLU A 454 36.12 -5.37 -13.64
C GLU A 454 34.64 -5.78 -13.55
N CYS A 455 33.83 -5.47 -14.55
CA CYS A 455 32.38 -5.57 -14.45
C CYS A 455 31.76 -6.84 -15.04
N ALA A 456 32.42 -7.52 -16.01
CA ALA A 456 31.84 -8.72 -16.63
C ALA A 456 31.95 -9.99 -15.75
N GLN A 457 32.65 -9.90 -14.61
CA GLN A 457 32.71 -10.94 -13.58
C GLN A 457 31.44 -11.00 -12.72
N GLU A 458 30.56 -10.00 -12.86
CA GLU A 458 29.26 -9.93 -12.19
C GLU A 458 28.12 -10.09 -13.21
N PRO A 459 26.97 -10.67 -12.82
CA PRO A 459 25.84 -10.82 -13.72
C PRO A 459 25.31 -9.45 -14.18
N VAL A 460 25.32 -9.22 -15.49
CA VAL A 460 24.78 -8.00 -16.12
C VAL A 460 23.26 -7.97 -16.15
N PHE A 461 22.60 -9.13 -16.22
CA PHE A 461 21.14 -9.25 -16.12
C PHE A 461 20.73 -9.80 -14.75
N THR A 462 20.11 -8.95 -13.93
CA THR A 462 19.64 -9.29 -12.58
C THR A 462 18.14 -9.00 -12.41
N SER A 463 17.38 -9.15 -13.50
CA SER A 463 15.99 -8.68 -13.58
C SER A 463 14.96 -9.61 -12.92
N PHE A 464 15.40 -10.77 -12.42
CA PHE A 464 14.54 -11.75 -11.73
C PHE A 464 15.34 -12.64 -10.78
N SER A 465 14.81 -12.92 -9.59
CA SER A 465 15.42 -13.79 -8.59
C SER A 465 14.37 -14.65 -7.87
N ARG A 466 14.78 -15.49 -6.92
CA ARG A 466 13.87 -16.26 -6.06
C ARG A 466 12.89 -15.35 -5.30
N GLU A 467 13.38 -14.24 -4.75
CA GLU A 467 12.57 -13.22 -4.07
C GLU A 467 11.48 -12.66 -5.00
N HIS A 468 11.85 -12.29 -6.24
CA HIS A 468 10.88 -11.85 -7.25
C HIS A 468 9.83 -12.93 -7.52
N ALA A 469 10.26 -14.19 -7.62
CA ALA A 469 9.37 -15.31 -7.90
C ALA A 469 8.40 -15.57 -6.74
N LEU A 470 8.83 -15.40 -5.49
CA LEU A 470 8.00 -15.52 -4.30
C LEU A 470 6.96 -14.40 -4.24
N LEU A 471 7.39 -13.13 -4.32
CA LEU A 471 6.48 -11.97 -4.31
C LEU A 471 5.52 -12.00 -5.50
N LEU A 472 5.98 -12.45 -6.67
CA LEU A 472 5.11 -12.58 -7.83
C LEU A 472 4.09 -13.71 -7.66
N SER A 473 4.45 -14.81 -7.01
CA SER A 473 3.51 -15.89 -6.65
C SER A 473 2.42 -15.39 -5.72
N TYR A 474 2.80 -14.59 -4.71
CA TYR A 474 1.86 -13.86 -3.85
C TYR A 474 0.95 -12.94 -4.67
N ARG A 475 1.52 -12.12 -5.57
CA ARG A 475 0.75 -11.19 -6.40
C ARG A 475 -0.23 -11.90 -7.33
N TRP A 476 0.19 -12.99 -7.98
CA TRP A 476 -0.67 -13.78 -8.85
C TRP A 476 -1.85 -14.38 -8.10
N SER A 477 -1.63 -14.77 -6.84
CA SER A 477 -2.69 -15.21 -5.94
C SER A 477 -3.70 -14.10 -5.65
N ILE A 478 -3.30 -12.93 -5.14
CA ILE A 478 -4.25 -11.87 -4.78
C ILE A 478 -4.94 -11.21 -5.98
N ASP A 479 -4.24 -11.13 -7.12
CA ASP A 479 -4.74 -10.51 -8.34
C ASP A 479 -5.53 -11.49 -9.21
N GLY A 480 -5.68 -12.76 -8.82
CA GLY A 480 -6.54 -13.70 -9.53
C GLY A 480 -5.97 -14.21 -10.85
N ILE A 481 -4.64 -14.34 -11.00
CA ILE A 481 -4.02 -14.76 -12.28
C ILE A 481 -4.20 -16.26 -12.49
N GLY A 482 -4.73 -16.66 -13.65
CA GLY A 482 -5.05 -18.03 -14.03
C GLY A 482 -3.84 -18.92 -14.23
N ALA A 483 -3.13 -19.24 -13.16
CA ALA A 483 -1.96 -20.08 -13.12
C ALA A 483 -1.98 -20.96 -11.87
N ALA A 484 -1.20 -22.05 -11.90
CA ALA A 484 -1.04 -22.94 -10.76
C ALA A 484 -0.51 -22.19 -9.52
N PRO A 485 -0.81 -22.67 -8.30
CA PRO A 485 -0.19 -22.17 -7.07
C PRO A 485 1.33 -22.09 -7.21
N TYR A 486 1.97 -21.04 -6.68
CA TYR A 486 3.43 -20.85 -6.71
C TYR A 486 4.10 -20.95 -8.10
N ARG A 487 3.34 -20.74 -9.19
CA ARG A 487 3.86 -20.93 -10.57
C ARG A 487 5.13 -20.13 -10.88
N PRO A 488 5.25 -18.83 -10.52
CA PRO A 488 6.51 -18.11 -10.72
C PRO A 488 7.70 -18.72 -9.97
N LEU A 489 7.51 -19.14 -8.71
CA LEU A 489 8.54 -19.81 -7.91
C LEU A 489 8.97 -21.14 -8.57
N ALA A 490 8.01 -21.94 -9.02
CA ALA A 490 8.30 -23.18 -9.74
C ALA A 490 9.06 -22.95 -11.06
N ILE A 491 8.73 -21.88 -11.79
CA ILE A 491 9.48 -21.48 -12.99
C ILE A 491 10.94 -21.16 -12.64
N TRP A 492 11.16 -20.38 -11.58
CA TRP A 492 12.51 -20.03 -11.12
C TRP A 492 13.32 -21.27 -10.75
N GLU A 493 12.79 -22.13 -9.86
CA GLU A 493 13.48 -23.33 -9.39
C GLU A 493 13.82 -24.30 -10.52
N GLN A 494 12.90 -24.52 -11.46
CA GLN A 494 13.16 -25.32 -12.66
C GLN A 494 14.31 -24.72 -13.48
N THR A 495 14.31 -23.41 -13.68
CA THR A 495 15.31 -22.74 -14.52
C THR A 495 16.71 -22.82 -13.89
N VAL A 496 16.81 -22.67 -12.56
CA VAL A 496 18.07 -22.84 -11.81
C VAL A 496 18.60 -24.27 -11.96
N LYS A 497 17.74 -25.28 -11.87
CA LYS A 497 18.06 -26.70 -12.10
C LYS A 497 18.38 -27.05 -13.56
N GLY A 498 18.19 -26.12 -14.50
CA GLY A 498 18.37 -26.36 -15.94
C GLY A 498 17.18 -27.04 -16.62
N GLU A 499 16.06 -27.23 -15.91
CA GLU A 499 14.83 -27.82 -16.41
C GLU A 499 13.91 -26.77 -17.06
N GLY A 500 13.03 -27.23 -17.96
CA GLY A 500 11.97 -26.38 -18.52
C GLY A 500 12.47 -25.20 -19.36
N ARG A 501 13.72 -25.23 -19.84
CA ARG A 501 14.29 -24.23 -20.75
C ARG A 501 13.52 -24.23 -22.07
N ILE A 502 13.25 -23.04 -22.57
CA ILE A 502 12.64 -22.81 -23.88
C ILE A 502 13.57 -21.95 -24.75
N PRO A 503 13.57 -22.13 -26.08
CA PRO A 503 14.34 -21.27 -26.98
C PRO A 503 13.95 -19.81 -26.81
N TYR A 504 14.94 -18.91 -26.90
CA TYR A 504 14.67 -17.48 -26.96
C TYR A 504 13.80 -17.17 -28.19
N PRO A 505 12.92 -16.16 -28.09
CA PRO A 505 11.97 -15.86 -29.14
C PRO A 505 12.66 -15.28 -30.38
N MET A 506 11.94 -15.24 -31.50
CA MET A 506 12.43 -14.63 -32.74
C MET A 506 12.69 -13.13 -32.56
N LEU A 507 13.70 -12.61 -33.26
CA LEU A 507 13.85 -11.17 -33.48
C LEU A 507 12.68 -10.62 -34.30
N ASN A 508 12.43 -9.31 -34.24
CA ASN A 508 11.39 -8.70 -35.06
C ASN A 508 11.66 -8.86 -36.55
N SER A 509 12.92 -8.79 -36.99
CA SER A 509 13.32 -9.05 -38.38
C SER A 509 12.96 -10.48 -38.83
N GLU A 510 13.29 -11.49 -38.02
CA GLU A 510 12.95 -12.90 -38.25
C GLU A 510 11.43 -13.12 -38.26
N TYR A 511 10.71 -12.45 -37.36
CA TYR A 511 9.26 -12.54 -37.26
C TYR A 511 8.58 -11.92 -38.50
N GLU A 512 9.03 -10.74 -38.93
CA GLU A 512 8.46 -10.03 -40.09
C GLU A 512 8.73 -10.78 -41.39
N ALA A 513 9.90 -11.42 -41.53
CA ALA A 513 10.21 -12.28 -42.67
C ALA A 513 9.26 -13.48 -42.78
N ARG A 514 8.76 -14.00 -41.65
CA ARG A 514 7.91 -15.20 -41.61
C ARG A 514 6.41 -14.92 -41.57
N PHE A 515 5.98 -13.85 -40.91
CA PHE A 515 4.57 -13.57 -40.59
C PHE A 515 4.07 -12.22 -41.12
N GLY A 516 4.93 -11.43 -41.77
CA GLY A 516 4.63 -10.09 -42.26
C GLY A 516 4.85 -8.98 -41.23
N GLN A 517 4.69 -7.72 -41.66
CA GLN A 517 5.06 -6.53 -40.90
C GLN A 517 4.31 -6.37 -39.56
N ILE A 518 5.03 -5.96 -38.52
CA ILE A 518 4.47 -5.71 -37.20
C ILE A 518 3.77 -4.35 -37.17
N LYS A 519 2.46 -4.35 -36.95
CA LYS A 519 1.66 -3.13 -36.83
C LYS A 519 1.52 -2.72 -35.36
N MET A 520 1.95 -1.50 -35.00
CA MET A 520 1.80 -0.97 -33.63
C MET A 520 0.32 -0.79 -33.23
N ILE A 521 -0.53 -0.42 -34.20
CA ILE A 521 -1.98 -0.36 -34.04
C ILE A 521 -2.58 -1.12 -35.21
N ASP A 522 -3.12 -2.29 -34.94
CA ASP A 522 -3.85 -3.07 -35.93
C ASP A 522 -5.33 -2.67 -35.93
N LYS A 523 -5.77 -1.98 -36.98
CA LYS A 523 -7.17 -1.57 -37.15
C LYS A 523 -8.11 -2.77 -37.36
N SER A 524 -7.61 -3.92 -37.83
CA SER A 524 -8.41 -5.12 -38.03
C SER A 524 -8.75 -5.83 -36.72
N LYS A 525 -7.96 -5.58 -35.66
CA LYS A 525 -8.14 -6.14 -34.32
C LYS A 525 -8.34 -5.02 -33.29
N PRO A 526 -9.49 -4.33 -33.30
CA PRO A 526 -9.74 -3.27 -32.34
C PRO A 526 -9.80 -3.83 -30.91
N LEU A 527 -9.46 -2.98 -29.94
CA LEU A 527 -9.60 -3.33 -28.52
C LEU A 527 -11.08 -3.66 -28.22
N PRO A 528 -11.40 -4.91 -27.82
CA PRO A 528 -12.78 -5.28 -27.52
C PRO A 528 -13.30 -4.51 -26.30
N ASP A 529 -14.61 -4.25 -26.27
CA ASP A 529 -15.25 -3.69 -25.08
C ASP A 529 -15.31 -4.78 -23.97
N ALA A 530 -15.51 -4.33 -22.73
CA ALA A 530 -15.64 -5.26 -21.61
C ALA A 530 -16.87 -6.17 -21.77
N LEU A 531 -16.92 -7.27 -21.04
CA LEU A 531 -18.12 -8.10 -20.89
C LEU A 531 -18.52 -8.09 -19.42
N MET A 532 -19.81 -8.03 -19.15
CA MET A 532 -20.37 -7.94 -17.80
C MET A 532 -20.92 -9.29 -17.39
N VAL A 533 -20.66 -9.71 -16.16
CA VAL A 533 -21.16 -10.97 -15.61
C VAL A 533 -22.15 -10.65 -14.48
N PRO A 534 -23.41 -11.12 -14.59
CA PRO A 534 -24.40 -11.07 -13.51
C PRO A 534 -23.88 -11.72 -12.23
N VAL A 535 -24.14 -11.06 -11.10
CA VAL A 535 -23.87 -11.60 -9.76
C VAL A 535 -25.14 -12.21 -9.18
N TYR A 536 -26.28 -11.55 -9.38
CA TYR A 536 -27.58 -12.03 -8.93
C TYR A 536 -28.18 -13.02 -9.94
N ARG A 537 -28.92 -14.00 -9.43
CA ARG A 537 -29.71 -14.92 -10.25
C ARG A 537 -30.88 -14.22 -10.95
N ASN A 538 -31.53 -13.31 -10.22
CA ASN A 538 -32.65 -12.50 -10.70
C ASN A 538 -32.31 -11.03 -10.47
N GLU A 539 -32.35 -10.22 -11.52
CA GLU A 539 -32.03 -8.80 -11.47
C GLU A 539 -33.30 -7.97 -11.67
N ASP A 540 -33.72 -7.22 -10.63
CA ASP A 540 -34.89 -6.34 -10.65
C ASP A 540 -34.46 -4.88 -10.40
N PRO A 541 -34.73 -3.94 -11.33
CA PRO A 541 -34.28 -2.56 -11.19
C PRO A 541 -34.91 -1.82 -10.01
N ALA A 542 -36.17 -2.10 -9.68
CA ALA A 542 -36.91 -1.42 -8.62
C ALA A 542 -36.48 -1.90 -7.23
N LEU A 543 -36.36 -3.22 -7.05
CA LEU A 543 -35.87 -3.82 -5.80
C LEU A 543 -34.44 -3.35 -5.49
N PHE A 544 -33.55 -3.40 -6.49
CA PHE A 544 -32.16 -2.96 -6.33
C PHE A 544 -32.05 -1.46 -6.07
N ALA A 545 -32.87 -0.63 -6.71
CA ALA A 545 -32.83 0.83 -6.48
C ALA A 545 -33.28 1.22 -5.07
N LYS A 546 -34.22 0.47 -4.48
CA LYS A 546 -34.73 0.72 -3.13
C LYS A 546 -33.66 0.46 -2.07
N ALA A 547 -32.99 -0.69 -2.15
CA ALA A 547 -31.93 -1.09 -1.23
C ALA A 547 -30.73 -1.68 -2.01
N PRO A 548 -29.80 -0.84 -2.49
CA PRO A 548 -28.63 -1.35 -3.20
C PRO A 548 -27.67 -2.06 -2.24
N ASP A 549 -27.42 -3.36 -2.46
CA ASP A 549 -26.50 -4.12 -1.62
C ASP A 549 -25.02 -3.85 -1.96
N ASP A 550 -24.17 -4.01 -0.95
CA ASP A 550 -22.72 -4.06 -1.15
C ASP A 550 -22.27 -5.47 -1.57
N LEU A 551 -21.45 -5.56 -2.63
CA LEU A 551 -20.89 -6.83 -3.12
C LEU A 551 -20.19 -7.62 -2.00
N TYR A 552 -19.49 -6.92 -1.09
CA TYR A 552 -18.75 -7.56 0.00
C TYR A 552 -19.64 -8.22 1.05
N ALA A 553 -20.94 -7.90 1.09
CA ALA A 553 -21.90 -8.59 1.94
C ALA A 553 -22.17 -10.04 1.50
N LEU A 554 -21.86 -10.36 0.23
CA LEU A 554 -21.99 -11.71 -0.34
C LEU A 554 -20.75 -12.58 -0.09
N TRP A 555 -19.72 -12.04 0.55
CA TRP A 555 -18.47 -12.77 0.76
C TRP A 555 -18.67 -13.90 1.77
N GLN A 556 -18.19 -15.08 1.41
CA GLN A 556 -17.99 -16.22 2.31
C GLN A 556 -16.53 -16.65 2.17
N ARG A 557 -15.90 -17.04 3.28
CA ARG A 557 -14.53 -17.55 3.24
C ARG A 557 -14.50 -18.84 2.40
N PRO A 558 -13.60 -18.97 1.42
CA PRO A 558 -13.37 -20.23 0.75
C PRO A 558 -12.89 -21.31 1.73
N ASN A 559 -13.18 -22.56 1.42
CA ASN A 559 -12.59 -23.70 2.12
C ASN A 559 -11.23 -24.05 1.48
N ASP A 560 -10.26 -24.43 2.29
CA ASP A 560 -8.95 -24.89 1.83
C ASP A 560 -8.33 -25.96 2.74
N SER A 561 -7.03 -26.24 2.57
CA SER A 561 -6.31 -27.29 3.29
C SER A 561 -6.28 -27.10 4.81
N SER A 562 -6.50 -25.89 5.33
CA SER A 562 -6.67 -25.72 6.78
C SER A 562 -7.96 -26.35 7.30
N ASP A 563 -8.99 -26.50 6.47
CA ASP A 563 -10.35 -26.90 6.91
C ASP A 563 -10.55 -28.41 7.04
N VAL A 564 -9.45 -29.17 7.08
CA VAL A 564 -9.49 -30.61 7.35
C VAL A 564 -9.88 -30.89 8.81
N MET A 565 -9.53 -29.98 9.72
CA MET A 565 -9.87 -30.07 11.14
C MET A 565 -11.12 -29.23 11.44
N GLU A 566 -11.95 -29.72 12.36
CA GLU A 566 -13.04 -28.93 12.95
C GLU A 566 -12.49 -27.63 13.58
N GLU A 567 -13.30 -26.57 13.58
CA GLU A 567 -12.89 -25.21 13.98
C GLU A 567 -12.23 -25.18 15.38
N ASP A 568 -12.76 -25.95 16.32
CA ASP A 568 -12.28 -26.05 17.71
C ASP A 568 -10.88 -26.66 17.82
N ARG A 569 -10.45 -27.41 16.81
CA ARG A 569 -9.12 -28.06 16.72
C ARG A 569 -8.22 -27.42 15.68
N ASN A 570 -8.62 -26.29 15.12
CA ASN A 570 -7.93 -25.64 14.03
C ASN A 570 -7.22 -24.36 14.48
N CYS A 571 -5.94 -24.50 14.87
CA CYS A 571 -5.11 -23.37 15.30
C CYS A 571 -4.73 -22.39 14.17
N THR A 572 -5.10 -22.68 12.92
CA THR A 572 -4.83 -21.79 11.78
C THR A 572 -5.99 -20.84 11.47
N LEU A 573 -7.12 -20.98 12.17
CA LEU A 573 -8.31 -20.18 12.00
C LEU A 573 -8.58 -19.32 13.23
N GLU A 574 -9.09 -18.12 13.00
CA GLU A 574 -9.62 -17.25 14.03
C GLU A 574 -10.97 -16.69 13.60
N ARG A 575 -11.87 -16.51 14.57
CA ARG A 575 -13.18 -15.89 14.33
C ARG A 575 -13.09 -14.41 14.63
N VAL A 576 -13.42 -13.60 13.63
CA VAL A 576 -13.37 -12.13 13.75
C VAL A 576 -14.77 -11.54 13.65
N ALA A 577 -15.04 -10.57 14.52
CA ALA A 577 -16.31 -9.88 14.55
C ALA A 577 -16.55 -9.12 13.24
N LYS A 578 -17.79 -9.17 12.73
CA LYS A 578 -18.16 -8.47 11.49
C LYS A 578 -18.15 -6.95 11.68
N HIS A 579 -18.44 -6.50 12.89
CA HIS A 579 -18.50 -5.10 13.26
C HIS A 579 -17.63 -4.83 14.48
N GLU A 580 -16.92 -3.70 14.45
CA GLU A 580 -16.04 -3.25 15.50
C GLU A 580 -16.19 -1.73 15.68
N ALA A 581 -15.94 -1.25 16.88
CA ALA A 581 -15.91 0.18 17.19
C ALA A 581 -14.54 0.60 17.71
N VAL A 582 -14.13 1.84 17.41
CA VAL A 582 -12.81 2.35 17.82
C VAL A 582 -12.87 2.94 19.22
N PHE A 583 -12.09 2.35 20.12
CA PHE A 583 -11.75 2.90 21.43
C PHE A 583 -10.47 3.73 21.30
N ALA A 584 -10.49 4.93 21.86
CA ALA A 584 -9.33 5.82 21.90
C ALA A 584 -9.15 6.39 23.31
N ALA A 585 -7.93 6.36 23.82
CA ALA A 585 -7.59 6.93 25.12
C ALA A 585 -6.14 7.42 25.16
N ASP A 586 -5.83 8.26 26.13
CA ASP A 586 -4.47 8.69 26.44
C ASP A 586 -3.99 7.92 27.67
N VAL A 587 -2.93 7.11 27.53
CA VAL A 587 -2.36 6.29 28.60
C VAL A 587 -1.12 6.98 29.15
N HIS A 588 -1.04 7.07 30.48
CA HIS A 588 0.11 7.59 31.18
C HIS A 588 0.66 6.50 32.10
N PHE A 589 1.93 6.18 31.92
CA PHE A 589 2.64 5.21 32.75
C PHE A 589 3.47 5.96 33.79
N ASP A 590 3.29 5.60 35.05
CA ASP A 590 4.18 5.98 36.13
C ASP A 590 5.31 4.96 36.19
N VAL A 591 6.52 5.35 35.83
CA VAL A 591 7.67 4.46 35.66
C VAL A 591 8.87 4.90 36.48
N GLU A 592 9.53 3.92 37.09
CA GLU A 592 10.77 4.06 37.82
C GLU A 592 11.91 3.37 37.06
N VAL A 593 13.02 4.08 36.85
CA VAL A 593 14.19 3.58 36.13
C VAL A 593 15.31 3.30 37.14
N THR A 594 15.73 2.04 37.22
CA THR A 594 16.76 1.56 38.15
C THR A 594 17.92 0.90 37.39
N ARG A 595 19.13 0.97 37.95
CA ARG A 595 20.32 0.28 37.42
C ARG A 595 20.50 -1.03 38.18
N GLN A 596 20.54 -2.16 37.47
CA GLN A 596 20.90 -3.46 38.04
C GLN A 596 21.95 -4.12 37.15
N ALA A 597 23.18 -4.26 37.64
CA ALA A 597 24.32 -4.81 36.91
C ALA A 597 24.56 -4.10 35.55
N SER A 598 24.74 -4.85 34.46
CA SER A 598 24.97 -4.37 33.09
C SER A 598 23.68 -3.97 32.34
N ALA A 599 22.52 -3.91 33.02
CA ALA A 599 21.23 -3.61 32.39
C ALA A 599 20.45 -2.49 33.10
N ILE A 600 19.61 -1.81 32.33
CA ILE A 600 18.68 -0.78 32.84
C ILE A 600 17.31 -1.42 33.00
N LYS A 601 16.75 -1.36 34.21
CA LYS A 601 15.44 -1.93 34.52
C LYS A 601 14.41 -0.82 34.71
N VAL A 602 13.39 -0.84 33.86
CA VAL A 602 12.22 0.04 33.97
C VAL A 602 11.09 -0.71 34.66
N ARG A 603 10.56 -0.17 35.75
CA ARG A 603 9.42 -0.72 36.51
C ARG A 603 8.23 0.22 36.37
N CYS A 604 7.05 -0.31 36.04
CA CYS A 604 5.80 0.45 36.07
C CYS A 604 5.19 0.40 37.48
N ASN A 605 5.02 1.55 38.12
CA ASN A 605 4.41 1.71 39.44
C ASN A 605 2.89 1.97 39.36
N GLY A 606 2.38 2.45 38.21
CA GLY A 606 0.95 2.63 38.00
C GLY A 606 0.59 3.08 36.58
N VAL A 607 -0.68 2.91 36.20
CA VAL A 607 -1.20 3.32 34.88
C VAL A 607 -2.44 4.19 35.04
N GLN A 608 -2.46 5.36 34.37
CA GLN A 608 -3.63 6.23 34.29
C GLN A 608 -4.16 6.30 32.86
N VAL A 609 -5.46 6.07 32.68
CA VAL A 609 -6.17 6.21 31.40
C VAL A 609 -7.00 7.49 31.41
N LYS A 610 -6.70 8.44 30.53
CA LYS A 610 -7.38 9.74 30.40
C LYS A 610 -8.02 9.87 29.00
N ASN A 611 -8.98 10.79 28.88
CA ASN A 611 -9.67 11.11 27.61
C ASN A 611 -10.25 9.88 26.87
N ALA A 612 -10.69 8.86 27.61
CA ALA A 612 -11.26 7.64 27.05
C ALA A 612 -12.56 7.93 26.27
N LYS A 613 -12.63 7.47 25.02
CA LYS A 613 -13.76 7.66 24.11
C LYS A 613 -14.06 6.39 23.33
N MET A 614 -15.35 6.17 23.07
CA MET A 614 -15.87 5.14 22.18
C MET A 614 -16.52 5.83 20.98
N GLY A 615 -15.91 5.70 19.80
CA GLY A 615 -16.24 6.58 18.67
C GLY A 615 -16.06 8.05 19.05
N ASP A 616 -17.11 8.87 18.91
CA ASP A 616 -17.09 10.29 19.24
C ASP A 616 -17.57 10.62 20.68
N LYS A 617 -17.97 9.61 21.47
CA LYS A 617 -18.57 9.80 22.80
C LYS A 617 -17.57 9.48 23.91
N ALA A 618 -17.51 10.31 24.94
CA ALA A 618 -16.67 10.07 26.13
C ALA A 618 -17.21 8.89 26.97
N LEU A 619 -16.29 8.15 27.59
CA LEU A 619 -16.57 7.09 28.56
C LEU A 619 -16.33 7.63 29.98
N LYS A 620 -17.28 7.46 30.91
CA LYS A 620 -17.02 7.73 32.33
C LYS A 620 -16.53 6.44 33.05
N PRO A 621 -16.10 6.53 34.33
CA PRO A 621 -15.36 5.47 35.01
C PRO A 621 -16.05 4.09 35.04
N GLY A 622 -17.38 4.03 35.17
CA GLY A 622 -18.11 2.75 35.27
C GLY A 622 -18.09 1.94 33.96
N ALA A 623 -18.36 2.59 32.83
CA ALA A 623 -18.26 1.95 31.52
C ALA A 623 -16.79 1.65 31.16
N LEU A 624 -15.86 2.54 31.52
CA LEU A 624 -14.43 2.33 31.32
C LEU A 624 -13.93 1.11 32.10
N ALA A 625 -14.29 0.95 33.37
CA ALA A 625 -13.89 -0.21 34.18
C ALA A 625 -14.38 -1.53 33.57
N SER A 626 -15.61 -1.57 33.08
CA SER A 626 -16.15 -2.73 32.36
C SER A 626 -15.34 -3.03 31.09
N LEU A 627 -15.01 -2.01 30.30
CA LEU A 627 -14.23 -2.16 29.07
C LEU A 627 -12.77 -2.58 29.34
N MET A 628 -12.16 -2.13 30.44
CA MET A 628 -10.80 -2.50 30.83
C MET A 628 -10.65 -4.02 31.01
N SER A 629 -11.71 -4.70 31.46
CA SER A 629 -11.77 -6.15 31.59
C SER A 629 -11.88 -6.92 30.26
N GLN A 630 -12.08 -6.21 29.13
CA GLN A 630 -12.22 -6.80 27.79
C GLN A 630 -10.93 -6.67 26.94
N GLY A 631 -9.78 -6.93 27.55
CA GLY A 631 -8.47 -6.97 26.87
C GLY A 631 -7.85 -5.62 26.52
N VAL A 632 -8.45 -4.49 26.94
CA VAL A 632 -7.78 -3.18 26.86
C VAL A 632 -6.57 -3.14 27.79
N LYS A 633 -6.64 -3.81 28.94
CA LYS A 633 -5.51 -3.96 29.86
C LYS A 633 -4.34 -4.68 29.21
N ASP A 634 -4.58 -5.80 28.53
CA ASP A 634 -3.54 -6.57 27.83
C ASP A 634 -2.83 -5.72 26.76
N GLU A 635 -3.56 -4.84 26.07
CA GLU A 635 -2.97 -3.93 25.07
C GLU A 635 -2.09 -2.85 25.72
N ILE A 636 -2.49 -2.35 26.89
CA ILE A 636 -1.70 -1.41 27.68
C ILE A 636 -0.41 -2.08 28.15
N ASP A 637 -0.50 -3.33 28.61
CA ASP A 637 0.64 -4.12 29.05
C ASP A 637 1.58 -4.45 27.85
N ALA A 638 1.03 -4.75 26.67
CA ALA A 638 1.79 -4.95 25.44
C ALA A 638 2.43 -3.65 24.91
N LEU A 639 1.76 -2.50 25.06
CA LEU A 639 2.33 -1.19 24.74
C LEU A 639 3.52 -0.89 25.66
N TYR A 640 3.38 -1.17 26.96
CA TYR A 640 4.47 -1.03 27.92
C TYR A 640 5.65 -1.95 27.57
N THR A 641 5.39 -3.24 27.34
CA THR A 641 6.42 -4.24 27.01
C THR A 641 7.20 -3.84 25.76
N ARG A 642 6.52 -3.44 24.68
CA ARG A 642 7.16 -2.95 23.45
C ARG A 642 8.04 -1.71 23.66
N LEU A 643 7.64 -0.81 24.55
CA LEU A 643 8.45 0.37 24.88
C LEU A 643 9.68 -0.02 25.68
N VAL A 644 9.59 -1.06 26.52
CA VAL A 644 10.71 -1.58 27.30
C VAL A 644 11.71 -2.36 26.43
N GLU A 645 11.24 -3.30 25.60
CA GLU A 645 12.08 -4.09 24.69
C GLU A 645 12.86 -3.23 23.69
N ARG A 646 12.28 -2.09 23.26
CA ARG A 646 12.97 -1.10 22.43
C ARG A 646 14.28 -0.59 23.05
N MET A 647 14.35 -0.56 24.38
CA MET A 647 15.51 -0.03 25.11
C MET A 647 16.60 -1.08 25.31
N ASP A 648 16.24 -2.37 25.40
CA ASP A 648 17.21 -3.46 25.55
C ASP A 648 18.09 -3.64 24.30
N GLY A 649 17.60 -3.22 23.11
CA GLY A 649 18.38 -3.23 21.86
C GLY A 649 19.46 -2.14 21.73
N GLU A 650 19.52 -1.17 22.65
CA GLU A 650 20.49 -0.05 22.60
C GLU A 650 21.61 -0.16 23.65
N ILE A 651 21.76 -1.28 24.35
CA ILE A 651 22.66 -1.40 25.51
C ILE A 651 23.73 -2.47 25.26
N ASP A 652 24.90 -2.05 24.78
CA ASP A 652 26.16 -2.75 25.02
C ASP A 652 26.91 -1.95 26.10
N ALA A 653 26.91 -2.47 27.33
CA ALA A 653 27.33 -1.72 28.52
C ALA A 653 28.86 -1.83 28.71
N GLN A 654 29.57 -0.75 28.38
CA GLN A 654 30.77 -0.34 29.12
C GLN A 654 30.55 1.05 29.73
N ASP A 655 30.99 1.17 30.98
CA ASP A 655 30.75 2.20 32.01
C ASP A 655 30.75 3.67 31.56
N ASP A 656 29.64 4.40 31.79
CA ASP A 656 29.69 5.83 32.09
C ASP A 656 28.40 6.33 32.81
N ASP A 657 28.53 6.95 33.99
CA ASP A 657 27.40 7.46 34.79
C ASP A 657 26.68 8.64 34.11
N ALA A 658 27.41 9.42 33.29
CA ALA A 658 26.85 10.50 32.49
C ALA A 658 25.87 9.97 31.42
N ARG A 659 26.19 8.80 30.85
CA ARG A 659 25.36 8.13 29.85
C ARG A 659 24.12 7.52 30.50
N PHE A 660 24.24 6.96 31.70
CA PHE A 660 23.07 6.53 32.49
C PHE A 660 22.13 7.71 32.83
N ALA A 661 22.67 8.87 33.21
CA ALA A 661 21.85 10.06 33.47
C ALA A 661 21.12 10.55 32.21
N ALA A 662 21.80 10.53 31.04
CA ALA A 662 21.20 10.85 29.75
C ALA A 662 20.10 9.85 29.37
N LEU A 663 20.35 8.55 29.54
CA LEU A 663 19.39 7.50 29.21
C LEU A 663 18.19 7.51 30.16
N LYS A 664 18.42 7.72 31.47
CA LYS A 664 17.35 7.94 32.45
C LYS A 664 16.48 9.12 32.05
N LYS A 665 17.07 10.24 31.60
CA LYS A 665 16.33 11.41 31.10
C LYS A 665 15.55 11.11 29.83
N GLN A 666 16.12 10.34 28.90
CA GLN A 666 15.48 9.92 27.65
C GLN A 666 14.29 8.98 27.92
N VAL A 667 14.47 7.98 28.77
CA VAL A 667 13.42 7.05 29.21
C VAL A 667 12.31 7.80 29.95
N SER A 668 12.65 8.63 30.93
CA SER A 668 11.66 9.47 31.62
C SER A 668 10.93 10.40 30.64
N SER A 669 11.58 10.88 29.57
CA SER A 669 10.93 11.73 28.55
C SER A 669 9.96 10.99 27.62
N LEU A 670 10.17 9.69 27.39
CA LEU A 670 9.27 8.86 26.59
C LEU A 670 7.95 8.61 27.32
N PHE A 671 8.01 8.43 28.65
CA PHE A 671 6.83 8.18 29.49
C PHE A 671 6.20 9.46 30.08
N CYS A 672 6.86 10.63 29.99
CA CYS A 672 6.31 11.88 30.54
C CYS A 672 5.13 12.46 29.75
N LYS A 673 4.91 11.99 28.51
CA LYS A 673 3.79 12.44 27.67
C LYS A 673 2.70 11.38 27.63
N PRO A 674 1.41 11.78 27.58
CA PRO A 674 0.32 10.83 27.36
C PRO A 674 0.50 10.13 26.01
N LEU A 675 0.48 8.80 26.04
CA LEU A 675 0.63 7.96 24.85
C LEU A 675 -0.75 7.61 24.29
N PRO A 676 -1.01 7.88 23.00
CA PRO A 676 -2.30 7.59 22.41
C PRO A 676 -2.47 6.07 22.23
N LEU A 677 -3.51 5.52 22.84
CA LEU A 677 -3.96 4.15 22.64
C LEU A 677 -5.17 4.15 21.72
N ARG A 678 -5.13 3.33 20.66
CA ARG A 678 -6.27 3.07 19.79
C ARG A 678 -6.47 1.58 19.63
N ARG A 679 -7.66 1.10 20.01
CA ARG A 679 -8.03 -0.32 19.90
C ARG A 679 -9.38 -0.46 19.22
N ARG A 680 -9.55 -1.52 18.43
CA ARG A 680 -10.86 -1.89 17.89
C ARG A 680 -11.51 -2.87 18.85
N ILE A 681 -12.67 -2.49 19.35
CA ILE A 681 -13.48 -3.32 20.24
C ILE A 681 -14.46 -4.11 19.36
N PRO A 682 -14.42 -5.45 19.38
CA PRO A 682 -15.28 -6.28 18.56
C PRO A 682 -16.73 -6.23 19.02
N HIS A 683 -17.63 -6.74 18.19
CA HIS A 683 -19.06 -6.95 18.49
C HIS A 683 -19.88 -5.68 18.77
N LEU A 684 -19.48 -4.56 18.19
CA LEU A 684 -20.23 -3.29 18.27
C LEU A 684 -20.53 -2.79 16.86
N ARG A 685 -21.83 -2.67 16.54
CA ARG A 685 -22.31 -2.15 15.26
C ARG A 685 -22.92 -0.78 15.45
N GLU A 686 -22.68 0.12 14.49
CA GLU A 686 -23.39 1.39 14.41
C GLU A 686 -24.83 1.18 13.93
N LEU A 687 -25.79 1.53 14.79
CA LEU A 687 -27.22 1.58 14.48
C LEU A 687 -27.60 3.03 14.19
N THR A 688 -28.00 3.30 12.95
CA THR A 688 -28.52 4.60 12.53
C THR A 688 -29.97 4.75 13.02
N LEU A 689 -30.21 5.77 13.83
CA LEU A 689 -31.53 6.16 14.30
C LEU A 689 -32.08 7.29 13.42
N ASP A 690 -33.40 7.47 13.43
CA ASP A 690 -34.06 8.56 12.73
C ASP A 690 -33.77 9.90 13.43
N GLY A 691 -32.85 10.67 12.82
CA GLY A 691 -32.49 12.02 13.24
C GLY A 691 -33.42 13.12 12.72
N GLY A 692 -34.49 12.78 12.00
CA GLY A 692 -35.42 13.74 11.42
C GLY A 692 -34.75 14.72 10.46
N PHE A 693 -35.28 15.95 10.35
CA PHE A 693 -34.73 17.00 9.48
C PHE A 693 -34.33 18.26 10.25
N GLN A 694 -33.37 19.01 9.70
CA GLN A 694 -32.82 20.25 10.24
C GLN A 694 -33.09 21.41 9.28
N ALA A 695 -33.37 22.60 9.83
CA ALA A 695 -33.65 23.80 9.03
C ALA A 695 -32.41 24.27 8.25
N SER A 696 -31.23 24.26 8.89
CA SER A 696 -29.97 24.64 8.27
C SER A 696 -29.41 23.47 7.45
N GLY A 697 -29.25 23.69 6.15
CA GLY A 697 -28.68 22.70 5.25
C GLY A 697 -27.16 22.58 5.43
N ARG A 698 -26.66 21.36 5.60
CA ARG A 698 -25.23 21.07 5.57
C ARG A 698 -24.71 21.09 4.14
N LYS A 699 -23.43 21.42 3.97
CA LYS A 699 -22.79 21.38 2.65
C LYS A 699 -22.61 19.94 2.18
N VAL A 700 -23.48 19.49 1.29
CA VAL A 700 -23.38 18.17 0.64
C VAL A 700 -22.62 18.28 -0.67
N LYS A 701 -21.73 17.32 -0.94
CA LYS A 701 -21.05 17.23 -2.23
C LYS A 701 -22.06 16.99 -3.35
N LYS A 702 -21.98 17.75 -4.43
CA LYS A 702 -22.81 17.51 -5.62
C LYS A 702 -22.58 16.08 -6.14
N LYS A 703 -23.68 15.34 -6.27
CA LYS A 703 -23.71 13.95 -6.73
C LYS A 703 -23.52 13.87 -8.25
N ILE A 704 -22.29 14.10 -8.72
CA ILE A 704 -21.93 13.96 -10.15
C ILE A 704 -21.54 12.50 -10.39
N ASN A 705 -22.54 11.67 -10.72
CA ASN A 705 -22.38 10.23 -10.89
C ASN A 705 -22.28 9.90 -12.38
N PHE A 706 -21.06 9.67 -12.85
CA PHE A 706 -20.80 9.20 -14.22
C PHE A 706 -19.69 8.16 -14.21
N THR A 707 -19.89 7.08 -14.94
CA THR A 707 -18.85 6.06 -15.14
C THR A 707 -17.76 6.65 -16.05
N LYS A 708 -16.61 6.99 -15.46
CA LYS A 708 -15.51 7.56 -16.24
C LYS A 708 -14.75 6.44 -16.96
N ARG A 709 -14.68 6.54 -18.29
CA ARG A 709 -13.72 5.77 -19.10
C ARG A 709 -12.48 6.63 -19.32
N VAL A 710 -11.30 6.07 -19.10
CA VAL A 710 -10.05 6.76 -19.44
C VAL A 710 -9.86 6.69 -20.96
N GLY A 711 -10.23 7.76 -21.66
CA GLY A 711 -10.05 7.94 -23.11
C GLY A 711 -9.24 9.20 -23.42
N LYS A 712 -8.56 9.22 -24.56
CA LYS A 712 -7.90 10.42 -25.09
C LYS A 712 -8.73 10.94 -26.27
N MET A 713 -9.08 12.22 -26.29
CA MET A 713 -9.59 12.83 -27.52
C MET A 713 -8.45 12.88 -28.55
N GLY A 714 -8.70 12.32 -29.73
CA GLY A 714 -7.81 12.49 -30.87
C GLY A 714 -7.77 13.96 -31.31
N LYS A 715 -6.77 14.31 -32.13
CA LYS A 715 -6.64 15.67 -32.69
C LYS A 715 -7.88 16.11 -33.48
N ASN A 716 -8.69 15.15 -33.96
CA ASN A 716 -9.87 15.37 -34.79
C ASN A 716 -11.18 15.35 -33.96
N GLY A 717 -11.12 15.49 -32.63
CA GLY A 717 -12.28 15.43 -31.73
C GLY A 717 -12.88 14.04 -31.52
N LYS A 718 -12.54 13.04 -32.34
CA LYS A 718 -12.97 11.64 -32.14
C LYS A 718 -12.24 10.99 -30.96
N MET A 719 -12.98 10.29 -30.11
CA MET A 719 -12.44 9.59 -28.95
C MET A 719 -11.72 8.30 -29.37
N GLU A 720 -10.41 8.19 -29.10
CA GLU A 720 -9.65 6.96 -29.36
C GLU A 720 -9.68 6.03 -28.14
N LYS A 721 -10.19 4.80 -28.32
CA LYS A 721 -10.19 3.76 -27.30
C LYS A 721 -8.76 3.21 -27.12
N ARG A 722 -8.08 3.52 -25.99
CA ARG A 722 -6.74 2.98 -25.68
C ARG A 722 -6.69 2.05 -24.46
N ASN A 723 -7.48 2.34 -23.41
CA ASN A 723 -7.66 1.48 -22.24
C ASN A 723 -9.15 1.29 -21.95
N THR A 724 -9.53 0.14 -21.38
CA THR A 724 -10.92 -0.18 -20.98
C THR A 724 -11.14 -0.09 -19.48
N ARG A 725 -10.23 0.56 -18.73
CA ARG A 725 -10.42 0.78 -17.29
C ARG A 725 -11.71 1.57 -17.04
N LEU A 726 -12.62 0.96 -16.30
CA LEU A 726 -13.88 1.56 -15.89
C LEU A 726 -13.78 1.96 -14.42
N ALA A 727 -14.07 3.22 -14.14
CA ALA A 727 -14.29 3.70 -12.78
C ALA A 727 -15.80 3.80 -12.56
N PHE A 728 -16.35 2.79 -11.88
CA PHE A 728 -17.75 2.77 -11.49
C PHE A 728 -18.00 3.61 -10.24
N TYR A 729 -19.25 3.99 -10.02
CA TYR A 729 -19.68 4.80 -8.89
C TYR A 729 -20.70 4.01 -8.06
N SER A 730 -20.79 4.30 -6.76
CA SER A 730 -21.79 3.68 -5.89
C SER A 730 -23.20 4.21 -6.18
N PRO A 731 -24.22 3.35 -6.17
CA PRO A 731 -25.61 3.79 -6.32
C PRO A 731 -25.97 4.74 -5.19
N GLN A 732 -26.78 5.73 -5.50
CA GLN A 732 -27.29 6.69 -4.52
C GLN A 732 -28.79 6.82 -4.76
N ASN A 733 -29.58 6.40 -3.79
CA ASN A 733 -31.04 6.46 -3.82
C ASN A 733 -31.60 7.73 -3.14
N THR A 734 -30.80 8.46 -2.36
CA THR A 734 -31.23 9.71 -1.70
C THR A 734 -30.93 10.99 -2.50
N SER A 735 -31.73 12.04 -2.32
CA SER A 735 -31.50 13.36 -2.95
C SER A 735 -30.48 14.21 -2.19
N SER A 736 -29.84 15.18 -2.85
CA SER A 736 -28.91 16.11 -2.19
C SER A 736 -29.60 17.04 -1.19
N LEU A 737 -30.87 17.35 -1.43
CA LEU A 737 -31.68 18.14 -0.48
C LEU A 737 -31.94 17.33 0.78
N TYR A 738 -32.33 16.05 0.62
CA TYR A 738 -32.51 15.14 1.74
C TYR A 738 -31.22 15.02 2.56
N ASP A 739 -30.09 14.70 1.93
CA ASP A 739 -28.81 14.54 2.64
C ASP A 739 -28.34 15.83 3.33
N ALA A 740 -28.72 17.01 2.82
CA ALA A 740 -28.32 18.28 3.41
C ALA A 740 -29.07 18.58 4.70
N HIS A 741 -30.30 18.09 4.82
CA HIS A 741 -31.19 18.41 5.91
C HIS A 741 -31.45 17.24 6.86
N VAL A 742 -31.16 16.00 6.47
CA VAL A 742 -31.34 14.84 7.35
C VAL A 742 -30.43 14.93 8.58
N GLY A 743 -31.00 14.72 9.76
CA GLY A 743 -30.29 14.63 11.02
C GLY A 743 -29.48 13.33 11.07
N ASN A 744 -28.24 13.41 11.54
CA ASN A 744 -27.46 12.20 11.83
C ASN A 744 -27.65 11.90 13.29
N LEU A 745 -28.14 10.70 13.59
CA LEU A 745 -28.15 10.15 14.93
C LEU A 745 -27.76 8.69 14.82
N SER A 746 -26.69 8.30 15.52
CA SER A 746 -26.29 6.91 15.59
C SER A 746 -25.92 6.52 17.01
N VAL A 747 -26.16 5.25 17.30
CA VAL A 747 -25.86 4.62 18.58
C VAL A 747 -25.16 3.30 18.27
N LEU A 748 -24.10 3.00 19.01
CA LEU A 748 -23.48 1.68 18.92
C LEU A 748 -24.34 0.67 19.67
N VAL A 749 -24.58 -0.50 19.09
CA VAL A 749 -25.31 -1.62 19.69
C VAL A 749 -24.50 -2.92 19.58
N PRO A 750 -24.63 -3.87 20.52
CA PRO A 750 -23.94 -5.14 20.45
C PRO A 750 -24.39 -5.97 19.24
N ASP A 751 -23.43 -6.63 18.58
CA ASP A 751 -23.66 -7.52 17.43
C ASP A 751 -22.63 -8.65 17.41
N PHE A 752 -23.09 -9.88 17.61
CA PHE A 752 -22.22 -11.06 17.70
C PHE A 752 -22.02 -11.78 16.37
N SER A 753 -22.46 -11.20 15.26
CA SER A 753 -22.12 -11.73 13.95
C SER A 753 -20.61 -11.66 13.70
N GLY A 754 -20.05 -12.74 13.17
CA GLY A 754 -18.64 -12.87 12.85
C GLY A 754 -18.44 -13.65 11.56
N ASN A 755 -17.20 -13.70 11.11
CA ASN A 755 -16.79 -14.62 10.05
C ASN A 755 -15.51 -15.33 10.49
N LEU A 756 -15.35 -16.56 10.02
CA LEU A 756 -14.11 -17.30 10.17
C LEU A 756 -13.08 -16.76 9.17
N GLN A 757 -11.86 -16.50 9.63
CA GLN A 757 -10.73 -16.14 8.79
C GLN A 757 -9.50 -16.94 9.20
N LYS A 758 -8.49 -17.00 8.34
CA LYS A 758 -7.19 -17.53 8.76
C LYS A 758 -6.55 -16.58 9.73
N TYR A 759 -5.83 -17.13 10.71
CA TYR A 759 -4.92 -16.35 11.52
C TYR A 759 -3.87 -15.74 10.58
N ILE A 760 -3.80 -14.42 10.56
CA ILE A 760 -2.87 -13.69 9.70
C ILE A 760 -1.98 -12.84 10.59
N ARG A 761 -0.68 -13.14 10.56
CA ARG A 761 0.33 -12.24 11.11
C ARG A 761 0.39 -11.01 10.22
N VAL A 762 -0.26 -9.93 10.65
CA VAL A 762 0.04 -8.61 10.13
C VAL A 762 1.28 -8.16 10.90
N ASN A 763 2.45 -8.15 10.25
CA ASN A 763 3.66 -7.65 10.90
C ASN A 763 3.36 -6.26 11.46
N ASP A 764 3.59 -6.09 12.76
CA ASP A 764 3.55 -4.78 13.42
C ASP A 764 4.83 -4.04 13.05
N MET A 765 5.05 -3.85 11.74
CA MET A 765 5.89 -2.80 11.17
C MET A 765 5.19 -1.45 11.45
N SER A 766 4.77 -1.25 12.70
CA SER A 766 4.28 0.00 13.24
C SER A 766 5.48 0.89 13.38
N GLU A 767 5.63 1.79 12.41
CA GLU A 767 6.39 3.04 12.55
C GLU A 767 7.92 2.92 12.72
N GLN A 768 8.47 1.75 13.05
CA GLN A 768 9.88 1.57 13.47
C GLN A 768 10.91 1.67 12.33
N GLU A 769 10.53 1.47 11.06
CA GLU A 769 11.44 1.70 9.92
C GLU A 769 11.17 3.02 9.16
N ASN A 770 10.08 3.73 9.47
CA ASN A 770 9.73 4.96 8.76
C ASN A 770 10.78 6.07 8.91
N ASP A 771 11.66 5.98 9.92
CA ASP A 771 12.58 7.06 10.29
C ASP A 771 14.06 6.82 9.91
N TYR A 772 14.48 5.65 9.41
CA TYR A 772 15.91 5.43 9.12
C TYR A 772 16.25 4.80 7.76
N PHE A 773 15.45 3.87 7.23
CA PHE A 773 15.82 3.17 5.98
C PHE A 773 14.60 2.94 5.07
N GLY A 774 14.43 3.82 4.07
CA GLY A 774 13.56 3.57 2.92
C GLY A 774 12.05 3.71 3.16
N ALA A 775 11.32 4.05 2.10
CA ALA A 775 9.86 4.03 2.13
C ALA A 775 9.39 2.56 2.09
N VAL A 776 8.99 2.01 3.23
CA VAL A 776 8.42 0.64 3.30
C VAL A 776 7.23 0.54 2.33
N GLU A 777 7.37 -0.36 1.35
CA GLU A 777 6.34 -0.64 0.35
C GLU A 777 5.08 -1.22 1.03
N ASN A 778 3.94 -1.20 0.33
CA ASN A 778 2.70 -1.75 0.91
C ASN A 778 2.78 -3.27 1.14
N LEU A 779 3.60 -3.96 0.35
CA LEU A 779 3.95 -5.36 0.47
C LEU A 779 5.46 -5.45 0.29
N ASP A 780 6.12 -6.23 1.14
CA ASP A 780 7.56 -6.48 1.05
C ASP A 780 7.88 -7.92 1.47
N ILE A 781 9.10 -8.36 1.20
CA ILE A 781 9.63 -9.63 1.73
C ILE A 781 10.33 -9.34 3.04
N ASP A 782 9.84 -9.95 4.11
CA ASP A 782 10.56 -9.98 5.37
C ASP A 782 11.74 -10.94 5.22
N ARG A 783 12.96 -10.41 5.11
CA ARG A 783 14.15 -11.21 4.80
C ARG A 783 14.52 -12.19 5.90
N GLU A 784 14.22 -11.88 7.15
CA GLU A 784 14.49 -12.76 8.28
C GLU A 784 13.49 -13.91 8.30
N ALA A 785 12.19 -13.59 8.30
CA ALA A 785 11.14 -14.60 8.24
C ALA A 785 11.21 -15.46 6.96
N TYR A 786 11.64 -14.88 5.84
CA TYR A 786 11.87 -15.61 4.60
C TYR A 786 12.99 -16.65 4.74
N ARG A 787 14.11 -16.31 5.40
CA ARG A 787 15.22 -17.26 5.64
C ARG A 787 14.79 -18.41 6.55
N GLU A 788 14.02 -18.11 7.59
CA GLU A 788 13.46 -19.14 8.48
C GLU A 788 12.50 -20.05 7.73
N TRP A 789 11.58 -19.47 6.94
CA TRP A 789 10.64 -20.20 6.11
C TRP A 789 11.35 -21.12 5.11
N GLU A 790 12.42 -20.63 4.47
CA GLU A 790 13.25 -21.42 3.57
C GLU A 790 13.96 -22.57 4.31
N ALA A 791 14.55 -22.32 5.48
CA ALA A 791 15.21 -23.32 6.31
C ALA A 791 14.26 -24.43 6.79
N MET A 792 12.99 -24.08 7.06
CA MET A 792 11.94 -25.03 7.44
C MET A 792 11.36 -25.83 6.25
N GLY A 793 11.93 -25.70 5.05
CA GLY A 793 11.48 -26.44 3.86
C GLY A 793 10.28 -25.83 3.14
N GLY A 794 9.99 -24.54 3.37
CA GLY A 794 8.85 -23.84 2.79
C GLY A 794 8.85 -23.82 1.25
N VAL A 795 10.03 -23.70 0.63
CA VAL A 795 10.17 -23.76 -0.83
C VAL A 795 9.74 -25.13 -1.36
N GLN A 796 10.18 -26.21 -0.73
CA GLN A 796 9.86 -27.58 -1.12
C GLN A 796 8.37 -27.86 -0.99
N ALA A 797 7.75 -27.40 0.10
CA ALA A 797 6.30 -27.50 0.30
C ALA A 797 5.52 -26.73 -0.79
N ALA A 798 5.93 -25.50 -1.10
CA ALA A 798 5.31 -24.69 -2.15
C ALA A 798 5.41 -25.33 -3.54
N ILE A 799 6.56 -25.93 -3.88
CA ILE A 799 6.75 -26.66 -5.14
C ILE A 799 5.93 -27.95 -5.17
N ALA A 800 5.83 -28.69 -4.06
CA ALA A 800 5.01 -29.89 -3.97
C ALA A 800 3.52 -29.58 -4.23
N GLU A 801 3.01 -28.49 -3.66
CA GLU A 801 1.64 -28.02 -3.88
C GLU A 801 1.39 -27.61 -5.35
N HIS A 802 2.32 -26.86 -5.95
CA HIS A 802 2.29 -26.53 -7.38
C HIS A 802 2.21 -27.80 -8.25
N ASP A 803 3.08 -28.77 -7.99
CA ASP A 803 3.20 -29.98 -8.79
C ASP A 803 2.00 -30.90 -8.62
N ASP A 804 1.46 -31.04 -7.41
CA ASP A 804 0.24 -31.82 -7.17
C ASP A 804 -0.97 -31.21 -7.86
N PHE A 805 -1.13 -29.89 -7.81
CA PHE A 805 -2.19 -29.18 -8.52
C PHE A 805 -2.15 -29.46 -10.04
N LEU A 806 -0.97 -29.36 -10.65
CA LEU A 806 -0.79 -29.65 -12.08
C LEU A 806 -1.00 -31.13 -12.39
N ARG A 807 -0.41 -32.04 -11.60
CA ARG A 807 -0.54 -33.49 -11.77
C ARG A 807 -2.00 -33.93 -11.72
N THR A 808 -2.75 -33.45 -10.73
CA THR A 808 -4.18 -33.75 -10.56
C THR A 808 -5.00 -33.27 -11.75
N ARG A 809 -4.75 -32.07 -12.26
CA ARG A 809 -5.44 -31.54 -13.44
C ARG A 809 -5.09 -32.27 -14.73
N ILE A 810 -3.82 -32.62 -14.91
CA ILE A 810 -3.36 -33.39 -16.07
C ILE A 810 -3.98 -34.79 -16.05
N LYS A 811 -3.94 -35.49 -14.91
CA LYS A 811 -4.53 -36.83 -14.75
C LYS A 811 -6.04 -36.84 -15.02
N LYS A 812 -6.76 -35.83 -14.52
CA LYS A 812 -8.23 -35.71 -14.68
C LYS A 812 -8.64 -35.07 -16.02
N ARG A 813 -7.70 -34.76 -16.91
CA ARG A 813 -7.95 -34.01 -18.14
C ARG A 813 -8.92 -34.71 -19.07
N HIS A 814 -8.72 -36.01 -19.31
CA HIS A 814 -9.58 -36.82 -20.19
C HIS A 814 -10.98 -36.98 -19.60
N VAL A 815 -11.07 -37.24 -18.29
CA VAL A 815 -12.34 -37.43 -17.57
C VAL A 815 -13.19 -36.17 -17.56
N ARG A 816 -12.58 -34.99 -17.48
CA ARG A 816 -13.27 -33.70 -17.37
C ARG A 816 -13.37 -32.91 -18.69
N GLY A 817 -12.94 -33.49 -19.81
CA GLY A 817 -12.95 -32.83 -21.12
C GLY A 817 -12.07 -31.59 -21.21
N TYR A 818 -11.02 -31.49 -20.40
CA TYR A 818 -10.17 -30.29 -20.30
C TYR A 818 -9.27 -30.12 -21.54
N ARG A 819 -9.23 -28.90 -22.08
CA ARG A 819 -8.31 -28.46 -23.12
C ARG A 819 -7.00 -27.96 -22.52
N ALA A 820 -5.97 -27.78 -23.35
CA ALA A 820 -4.66 -27.27 -22.91
C ALA A 820 -4.75 -25.89 -22.21
N LYS A 821 -5.75 -25.08 -22.55
CA LYS A 821 -5.99 -23.79 -21.88
C LYS A 821 -6.55 -23.92 -20.46
N ASP A 822 -7.23 -25.03 -20.16
CA ASP A 822 -7.90 -25.28 -18.87
C ASP A 822 -6.91 -25.76 -17.79
N LEU A 823 -5.66 -26.06 -18.17
CA LEU A 823 -4.54 -26.27 -17.25
C LEU A 823 -4.08 -24.94 -16.60
N ARG A 824 -4.28 -23.81 -17.28
CA ARG A 824 -4.00 -22.46 -16.77
C ARG A 824 -5.22 -21.90 -16.07
N ALA A 825 -5.55 -22.55 -14.96
CA ALA A 825 -6.62 -22.15 -14.07
C ALA A 825 -6.01 -21.48 -12.83
N TYR A 826 -6.78 -20.57 -12.25
CA TYR A 826 -6.40 -19.89 -11.02
C TYR A 826 -6.27 -20.90 -9.87
N GLY A 827 -5.18 -20.76 -9.10
CA GLY A 827 -4.87 -21.62 -7.97
C GLY A 827 -5.71 -21.34 -6.72
N GLY A 828 -6.19 -20.11 -6.52
CA GLY A 828 -6.88 -19.69 -5.30
C GLY A 828 -6.05 -18.70 -4.47
N THR A 829 -6.68 -18.05 -3.49
CA THR A 829 -6.01 -17.05 -2.62
C THR A 829 -5.14 -17.68 -1.53
N HIS A 830 -5.29 -18.99 -1.28
CA HIS A 830 -4.59 -19.71 -0.21
C HIS A 830 -3.07 -19.53 -0.24
N VAL A 831 -2.46 -19.35 -1.43
CA VAL A 831 -1.02 -19.04 -1.57
C VAL A 831 -0.65 -17.76 -0.83
N ALA A 832 -1.46 -16.70 -0.98
CA ALA A 832 -1.18 -15.42 -0.35
C ALA A 832 -1.40 -15.51 1.15
N GLU A 833 -2.48 -16.18 1.57
CA GLU A 833 -2.80 -16.42 2.98
C GLU A 833 -1.72 -17.25 3.68
N ALA A 834 -1.24 -18.33 3.04
CA ALA A 834 -0.17 -19.17 3.56
C ALA A 834 1.14 -18.39 3.72
N MET A 835 1.50 -17.56 2.73
CA MET A 835 2.69 -16.69 2.82
C MET A 835 2.57 -15.59 3.88
N MET A 836 1.37 -15.11 4.20
CA MET A 836 1.19 -14.16 5.33
C MET A 836 1.19 -14.89 6.68
N ALA A 837 0.61 -16.09 6.74
CA ALA A 837 0.58 -16.90 7.96
C ALA A 837 1.99 -17.39 8.35
N SER A 838 2.79 -17.80 7.37
CA SER A 838 4.15 -18.31 7.57
C SER A 838 5.23 -17.22 7.69
N GLY A 839 4.89 -15.95 7.42
CA GLY A 839 5.79 -14.80 7.63
C GLY A 839 6.65 -14.29 6.45
N PRO A 840 6.91 -14.98 5.32
CA PRO A 840 7.84 -14.46 4.31
C PRO A 840 7.36 -13.19 3.59
N ILE A 841 6.08 -12.83 3.69
CA ILE A 841 5.53 -11.60 3.11
C ILE A 841 5.03 -10.68 4.22
N ALA A 842 5.63 -9.50 4.32
CA ALA A 842 5.20 -8.43 5.21
C ALA A 842 4.12 -7.57 4.54
N VAL A 843 3.10 -7.20 5.32
CA VAL A 843 2.03 -6.29 4.88
C VAL A 843 2.01 -5.05 5.76
N LYS A 844 2.11 -3.87 5.13
CA LYS A 844 1.99 -2.60 5.86
C LYS A 844 0.63 -2.48 6.55
N LYS A 845 0.59 -2.21 7.85
CA LYS A 845 -0.64 -2.08 8.67
C LYS A 845 -1.70 -1.17 8.04
N GLY A 846 -1.29 -0.02 7.48
CA GLY A 846 -2.19 0.91 6.78
C GLY A 846 -2.77 0.39 5.45
N TYR A 847 -2.14 -0.61 4.84
CA TYR A 847 -2.61 -1.26 3.61
C TYR A 847 -3.52 -2.46 3.87
N TRP A 848 -3.48 -3.04 5.07
CA TRP A 848 -4.22 -4.26 5.43
C TRP A 848 -5.71 -4.21 5.04
N SER A 849 -6.44 -3.18 5.46
CA SER A 849 -7.89 -3.05 5.15
C SER A 849 -8.17 -3.02 3.64
N LYS A 850 -7.23 -2.52 2.83
CA LYS A 850 -7.36 -2.51 1.37
C LYS A 850 -7.03 -3.87 0.78
N LEU A 851 -6.00 -4.55 1.29
CA LEU A 851 -5.65 -5.91 0.89
C LEU A 851 -6.78 -6.90 1.22
N GLU A 852 -7.38 -6.79 2.40
CA GLU A 852 -8.52 -7.60 2.82
C GLU A 852 -9.69 -7.47 1.83
N LYS A 853 -10.03 -6.24 1.41
CA LYS A 853 -11.03 -6.01 0.35
C LYS A 853 -10.61 -6.61 -0.99
N ILE A 854 -9.32 -6.58 -1.34
CA ILE A 854 -8.82 -7.21 -2.57
C ILE A 854 -9.01 -8.72 -2.50
N LEU A 855 -8.62 -9.37 -1.39
CA LEU A 855 -8.78 -10.81 -1.16
C LEU A 855 -10.25 -11.21 -1.25
N LYS A 856 -11.13 -10.56 -0.47
CA LYS A 856 -12.58 -10.84 -0.45
C LYS A 856 -13.19 -10.72 -1.84
N ARG A 857 -12.85 -9.67 -2.58
CA ARG A 857 -13.30 -9.50 -3.98
C ARG A 857 -12.79 -10.62 -4.87
N THR A 858 -11.50 -10.95 -4.80
CA THR A 858 -10.89 -12.01 -5.62
C THR A 858 -11.53 -13.37 -5.32
N GLN A 859 -11.83 -13.67 -4.06
CA GLN A 859 -12.53 -14.88 -3.63
C GLN A 859 -13.97 -14.94 -4.14
N ILE A 860 -14.73 -13.84 -4.07
CA ILE A 860 -16.07 -13.76 -4.70
C ILE A 860 -15.98 -14.05 -6.21
N PHE A 861 -14.99 -13.45 -6.89
CA PHE A 861 -14.82 -13.65 -8.33
C PHE A 861 -14.39 -15.08 -8.67
N ASP A 862 -13.65 -15.74 -7.79
CA ASP A 862 -13.29 -17.15 -7.94
C ASP A 862 -14.48 -18.08 -7.71
N ALA A 863 -15.29 -17.81 -6.68
CA ALA A 863 -16.54 -18.54 -6.42
C ALA A 863 -17.53 -18.44 -7.59
N LEU A 864 -17.57 -17.29 -8.27
CA LEU A 864 -18.33 -17.08 -9.51
C LEU A 864 -17.65 -17.71 -10.75
N GLY A 865 -16.47 -18.31 -10.60
CA GLY A 865 -15.72 -18.99 -11.66
C GLY A 865 -15.17 -18.06 -12.74
N LEU A 866 -14.96 -16.78 -12.43
CA LEU A 866 -14.68 -15.75 -13.46
C LEU A 866 -13.27 -15.84 -14.04
N PHE A 867 -12.31 -16.39 -13.30
CA PHE A 867 -10.92 -16.47 -13.76
C PHE A 867 -10.70 -17.51 -14.87
N ARG A 868 -11.67 -18.41 -15.12
CA ARG A 868 -11.62 -19.37 -16.25
C ARG A 868 -11.60 -18.69 -17.62
N PHE A 869 -12.07 -17.44 -17.72
CA PHE A 869 -12.18 -16.72 -18.99
C PHE A 869 -10.85 -16.11 -19.48
N GLN A 870 -9.82 -16.07 -18.64
CA GLN A 870 -8.57 -15.38 -18.96
C GLN A 870 -7.83 -15.94 -20.18
N SER A 871 -7.99 -17.24 -20.44
CA SER A 871 -7.36 -17.91 -21.59
C SER A 871 -8.29 -18.02 -22.81
N SER A 872 -9.51 -17.49 -22.74
CA SER A 872 -10.50 -17.55 -23.83
C SER A 872 -10.39 -16.34 -24.78
N ASN A 873 -10.98 -16.45 -25.97
CA ASN A 873 -11.14 -15.33 -26.90
C ASN A 873 -12.45 -14.56 -26.60
N TYR A 874 -12.62 -13.38 -27.20
CA TYR A 874 -13.79 -12.53 -26.93
C TYR A 874 -15.11 -13.18 -27.34
N GLU A 875 -15.17 -13.80 -28.53
CA GLU A 875 -16.40 -14.38 -29.07
C GLU A 875 -16.86 -15.62 -28.28
N ASP A 876 -15.93 -16.45 -27.81
CA ASP A 876 -16.21 -17.59 -26.93
C ASP A 876 -16.88 -17.12 -25.63
N ILE A 877 -16.36 -16.03 -25.03
CA ILE A 877 -16.90 -15.49 -23.78
C ILE A 877 -18.27 -14.86 -24.04
N ARG A 878 -18.40 -14.09 -25.12
CA ARG A 878 -19.66 -13.44 -25.51
C ARG A 878 -20.80 -14.43 -25.74
N ARG A 879 -20.50 -15.62 -26.28
CA ARG A 879 -21.48 -16.70 -26.50
C ARG A 879 -21.81 -17.50 -25.25
N THR A 880 -21.10 -17.30 -24.14
CA THR A 880 -21.36 -18.03 -22.90
C THR A 880 -22.70 -17.55 -22.30
N PRO A 881 -23.62 -18.47 -21.95
CA PRO A 881 -24.90 -18.11 -21.33
C PRO A 881 -24.73 -17.23 -20.09
N GLY A 882 -25.56 -16.20 -19.96
CA GLY A 882 -25.53 -15.26 -18.85
C GLY A 882 -24.52 -14.10 -18.98
N ILE A 883 -23.61 -14.10 -19.97
CA ILE A 883 -22.72 -12.96 -20.20
C ILE A 883 -23.48 -11.81 -20.87
N VAL A 884 -23.33 -10.60 -20.33
CA VAL A 884 -24.01 -9.39 -20.80
C VAL A 884 -23.01 -8.48 -21.51
N THR A 885 -23.38 -7.99 -22.70
CA THR A 885 -22.55 -7.02 -23.44
C THR A 885 -22.59 -5.65 -22.77
N MET A 886 -21.58 -4.80 -22.98
CA MET A 886 -21.61 -3.43 -22.44
C MET A 886 -22.80 -2.61 -22.92
N ASP A 887 -23.27 -2.84 -24.15
CA ASP A 887 -24.41 -2.10 -24.67
C ASP A 887 -25.70 -2.51 -23.98
N GLN A 888 -25.91 -3.81 -23.74
CA GLN A 888 -27.04 -4.28 -22.94
C GLN A 888 -26.93 -3.79 -21.49
N HIS A 889 -25.76 -3.92 -20.86
CA HIS A 889 -25.56 -3.44 -19.50
C HIS A 889 -25.82 -1.94 -19.34
N ARG A 890 -25.49 -1.11 -20.34
CA ARG A 890 -25.85 0.32 -20.33
C ARG A 890 -27.36 0.55 -20.40
N LYS A 891 -28.11 -0.28 -21.15
CA LYS A 891 -29.58 -0.22 -21.19
C LYS A 891 -30.15 -0.58 -19.82
N ASP A 892 -29.75 -1.72 -19.26
CA ASP A 892 -30.23 -2.17 -17.94
C ASP A 892 -29.88 -1.14 -16.85
N LYS A 893 -28.67 -0.57 -16.89
CA LYS A 893 -28.26 0.48 -15.97
C LYS A 893 -29.08 1.75 -16.12
N ALA A 894 -29.52 2.10 -17.32
CA ALA A 894 -30.37 3.27 -17.53
C ALA A 894 -31.73 3.08 -16.83
N GLU A 895 -32.28 1.87 -16.83
CA GLU A 895 -33.50 1.51 -16.10
C GLU A 895 -33.30 1.65 -14.60
N ILE A 896 -32.22 1.10 -14.04
CA ILE A 896 -31.87 1.27 -12.61
C ILE A 896 -31.72 2.75 -12.27
N VAL A 897 -31.03 3.53 -13.11
CA VAL A 897 -30.85 4.98 -12.89
C VAL A 897 -32.20 5.71 -12.91
N SER A 898 -33.15 5.26 -13.72
CA SER A 898 -34.53 5.77 -13.71
C SER A 898 -35.21 5.48 -12.37
N SER A 899 -35.17 4.23 -11.90
CA SER A 899 -35.71 3.85 -10.59
C SER A 899 -35.03 4.61 -9.44
N LEU A 900 -33.70 4.78 -9.46
CA LEU A 900 -32.96 5.59 -8.50
C LEU A 900 -33.38 7.07 -8.55
N ARG A 901 -33.77 7.62 -9.72
CA ARG A 901 -34.29 8.99 -9.80
C ARG A 901 -35.67 9.10 -9.16
N ASN A 902 -36.51 8.07 -9.24
CA ASN A 902 -37.80 8.03 -8.57
C ASN A 902 -37.61 8.05 -7.04
N GLU A 903 -36.72 7.21 -6.50
CA GLU A 903 -36.35 7.22 -5.07
C GLU A 903 -35.79 8.57 -4.61
N ARG A 904 -34.93 9.20 -5.42
CA ARG A 904 -34.43 10.56 -5.14
C ARG A 904 -35.54 11.60 -5.14
N SER A 905 -36.52 11.46 -6.03
CA SER A 905 -37.64 12.39 -6.11
C SER A 905 -38.56 12.24 -4.90
N ALA A 906 -38.81 11.00 -4.47
CA ALA A 906 -39.55 10.70 -3.24
C ALA A 906 -38.86 11.30 -1.99
N THR A 907 -37.56 11.02 -1.80
CA THR A 907 -36.78 11.59 -0.67
C THR A 907 -36.67 13.11 -0.73
N ARG A 908 -36.65 13.72 -1.93
CA ARG A 908 -36.73 15.19 -2.08
C ARG A 908 -38.06 15.74 -1.61
N ARG A 909 -39.18 15.13 -2.00
CA ARG A 909 -40.52 15.55 -1.55
C ARG A 909 -40.65 15.42 -0.04
N GLN A 910 -40.11 14.34 0.53
CA GLN A 910 -40.04 14.15 1.98
C GLN A 910 -39.28 15.29 2.67
N ALA A 911 -38.09 15.65 2.18
CA ALA A 911 -37.31 16.74 2.73
C ALA A 911 -38.03 18.11 2.60
N GLN A 912 -38.68 18.38 1.45
CA GLN A 912 -39.46 19.61 1.26
C GLN A 912 -40.63 19.71 2.22
N LYS A 913 -41.38 18.60 2.41
CA LYS A 913 -42.48 18.53 3.37
C LYS A 913 -41.98 18.79 4.79
N ALA A 914 -40.88 18.16 5.18
CA ALA A 914 -40.28 18.35 6.50
C ALA A 914 -39.83 19.80 6.73
N LEU A 915 -39.15 20.42 5.76
CA LEU A 915 -38.72 21.82 5.87
C LEU A 915 -39.89 22.79 5.95
N SER A 916 -40.98 22.55 5.21
CA SER A 916 -42.20 23.35 5.29
C SER A 916 -42.84 23.24 6.68
N LEU A 917 -42.88 22.03 7.26
CA LEU A 917 -43.40 21.83 8.63
C LEU A 917 -42.51 22.49 9.69
N ILE A 918 -41.18 22.46 9.52
CA ILE A 918 -40.24 23.14 10.42
C ILE A 918 -40.44 24.65 10.37
N ALA A 919 -40.55 25.22 9.17
CA ALA A 919 -40.81 26.65 8.99
C ALA A 919 -42.16 27.09 9.58
N ALA A 920 -43.17 26.22 9.52
CA ALA A 920 -44.49 26.46 10.10
C ALA A 920 -44.57 26.18 11.62
N GLY A 921 -43.48 25.78 12.28
CA GLY A 921 -43.47 25.43 13.70
C GLY A 921 -44.29 24.17 14.05
N ARG A 922 -44.62 23.33 13.06
CA ARG A 922 -45.52 22.16 13.19
C ARG A 922 -44.79 20.81 13.03
N TYR A 923 -43.47 20.80 13.20
CA TYR A 923 -42.66 19.59 13.05
C TYR A 923 -42.64 18.69 14.30
N GLY A 924 -43.15 19.16 15.45
CA GLY A 924 -43.14 18.42 16.72
C GLY A 924 -43.74 17.01 16.61
N ALA A 925 -44.88 16.85 15.94
CA ALA A 925 -45.51 15.55 15.72
C ALA A 925 -44.61 14.55 14.94
N ALA A 926 -43.85 15.02 13.95
CA ALA A 926 -42.92 14.18 13.19
C ALA A 926 -41.69 13.78 14.05
N VAL A 927 -41.28 14.63 14.99
CA VAL A 927 -40.24 14.27 15.98
C VAL A 927 -40.72 13.15 16.90
N VAL A 928 -41.99 13.19 17.35
CA VAL A 928 -42.59 12.11 18.16
C VAL A 928 -42.64 10.79 17.38
N GLU A 929 -43.00 10.83 16.10
CA GLU A 929 -43.01 9.63 15.24
C GLU A 929 -41.59 9.06 15.07
N SER A 930 -40.59 9.91 14.82
CA SER A 930 -39.17 9.53 14.75
C SER A 930 -38.71 8.89 16.07
N LEU A 931 -39.11 9.47 17.21
CA LEU A 931 -38.80 8.95 18.54
C LEU A 931 -39.40 7.56 18.76
N ARG A 932 -40.68 7.35 18.39
CA ARG A 932 -41.33 6.04 18.49
C ARG A 932 -40.62 4.98 17.64
N ALA A 933 -40.19 5.33 16.42
CA ALA A 933 -39.40 4.44 15.58
C ALA A 933 -38.02 4.13 16.20
N ASN A 934 -37.36 5.12 16.81
CA ASN A 934 -36.09 4.91 17.50
C ASN A 934 -36.25 4.00 18.73
N LEU A 935 -37.34 4.16 19.49
CA LEU A 935 -37.68 3.31 20.62
C LEU A 935 -37.97 1.87 20.18
N SER A 936 -38.75 1.66 19.13
CA SER A 936 -39.07 0.31 18.64
C SER A 936 -37.85 -0.45 18.12
N MET A 937 -36.82 0.24 17.64
CA MET A 937 -35.54 -0.37 17.27
C MET A 937 -34.65 -0.70 18.48
N LEU A 938 -34.69 0.10 19.54
CA LEU A 938 -33.77 -0.02 20.68
C LEU A 938 -34.30 -0.89 21.82
N THR A 939 -35.60 -0.86 22.12
CA THR A 939 -36.19 -1.66 23.21
C THR A 939 -35.87 -3.15 23.06
N PRO A 940 -36.01 -3.80 21.88
CA PRO A 940 -35.64 -5.20 21.72
C PRO A 940 -34.15 -5.49 21.98
N VAL A 941 -33.27 -4.53 21.69
CA VAL A 941 -31.82 -4.65 21.95
C VAL A 941 -31.56 -4.60 23.46
N ILE A 942 -32.24 -3.71 24.17
CA ILE A 942 -32.17 -3.60 25.64
C ILE A 942 -32.68 -4.90 26.29
N ASP A 943 -33.83 -5.40 25.84
CA ASP A 943 -34.43 -6.63 26.37
C ASP A 943 -33.52 -7.84 26.15
N THR A 944 -32.93 -7.95 24.95
CA THR A 944 -31.98 -9.01 24.61
C THR A 944 -30.71 -8.89 25.46
N ALA A 945 -30.23 -7.66 25.70
CA ALA A 945 -29.04 -7.41 26.51
C ALA A 945 -29.24 -7.84 27.96
N ILE A 946 -30.37 -7.48 28.57
CA ILE A 946 -30.68 -7.84 29.97
C ILE A 946 -30.85 -9.35 30.10
N ASN A 947 -31.66 -9.97 29.24
CA ASN A 947 -31.89 -11.41 29.27
C ASN A 947 -30.62 -12.22 29.03
N THR A 948 -29.74 -11.78 28.12
CA THR A 948 -28.49 -12.51 27.84
C THR A 948 -27.45 -12.28 28.94
N MET A 949 -27.33 -11.05 29.45
CA MET A 949 -26.38 -10.70 30.50
C MET A 949 -26.68 -11.44 31.80
N VAL A 950 -27.96 -11.59 32.15
CA VAL A 950 -28.41 -12.16 33.42
C VAL A 950 -28.97 -13.57 33.20
N ASN A 951 -30.19 -13.69 32.69
CA ASN A 951 -30.91 -14.98 32.64
C ASN A 951 -30.13 -16.08 31.93
N ARG A 952 -29.70 -15.88 30.68
CA ARG A 952 -28.97 -16.92 29.93
C ARG A 952 -27.60 -17.23 30.53
N ARG A 953 -26.86 -16.20 30.96
CA ARG A 953 -25.53 -16.37 31.54
C ARG A 953 -25.58 -17.11 32.88
N LEU A 954 -26.48 -16.71 33.77
CA LEU A 954 -26.62 -17.34 35.09
C LEU A 954 -27.24 -18.75 34.97
N ALA A 955 -28.14 -18.98 34.00
CA ALA A 955 -28.61 -20.34 33.68
C ALA A 955 -27.46 -21.24 33.18
N GLU A 956 -26.53 -20.71 32.38
CA GLU A 956 -25.34 -21.46 31.95
C GLU A 956 -24.41 -21.75 33.13
N GLU A 957 -24.10 -20.74 33.95
CA GLU A 957 -23.24 -20.90 35.14
C GLU A 957 -23.83 -21.86 36.17
N SER A 958 -25.16 -21.86 36.32
CA SER A 958 -25.89 -22.81 37.18
C SER A 958 -26.03 -24.21 36.58
N LYS A 959 -25.46 -24.46 35.39
CA LYS A 959 -25.52 -25.73 34.62
C LYS A 959 -26.93 -26.10 34.15
N ARG A 960 -27.82 -25.12 34.04
CA ARG A 960 -29.23 -25.25 33.62
C ARG A 960 -29.50 -24.83 32.18
N HIS A 961 -28.49 -24.32 31.49
CA HIS A 961 -28.54 -23.95 30.07
C HIS A 961 -27.29 -24.42 29.34
N PHE A 962 -27.45 -24.85 28.09
CA PHE A 962 -26.32 -25.21 27.22
C PHE A 962 -26.28 -24.32 25.98
N HIS A 963 -25.23 -23.52 25.86
CA HIS A 963 -25.09 -22.56 24.76
C HIS A 963 -24.34 -23.17 23.57
N MET A 964 -25.00 -23.15 22.41
CA MET A 964 -24.46 -23.62 21.12
C MET A 964 -24.01 -22.47 20.20
N GLY A 965 -24.09 -21.22 20.65
CA GLY A 965 -23.74 -20.07 19.83
C GLY A 965 -22.23 -19.85 19.69
N GLU A 966 -21.83 -19.24 18.57
CA GLU A 966 -20.42 -19.09 18.18
C GLU A 966 -19.58 -18.22 19.13
N VAL A 967 -20.20 -17.20 19.74
CA VAL A 967 -19.57 -16.37 20.79
C VAL A 967 -20.07 -16.85 22.14
N SER A 968 -19.18 -17.17 23.07
CA SER A 968 -19.55 -17.65 24.40
C SER A 968 -20.43 -16.64 25.15
N LEU A 969 -21.40 -17.13 25.93
CA LEU A 969 -22.29 -16.29 26.72
C LEU A 969 -21.54 -15.41 27.72
N SER A 970 -20.38 -15.84 28.23
CA SER A 970 -19.50 -14.99 29.04
C SER A 970 -19.06 -13.73 28.29
N ARG A 971 -18.54 -13.86 27.07
CA ARG A 971 -18.14 -12.72 26.23
C ARG A 971 -19.34 -11.86 25.83
N GLN A 972 -20.48 -12.49 25.50
CA GLN A 972 -21.72 -11.75 25.19
C GLN A 972 -22.21 -10.94 26.40
N SER A 973 -22.26 -11.56 27.58
CA SER A 973 -22.68 -10.93 28.83
C SER A 973 -21.78 -9.75 29.21
N GLN A 974 -20.46 -9.89 29.09
CA GLN A 974 -19.52 -8.79 29.32
C GLN A 974 -19.78 -7.60 28.38
N MET A 975 -19.97 -7.86 27.07
CA MET A 975 -20.26 -6.81 26.09
C MET A 975 -21.62 -6.14 26.36
N TYR A 976 -22.65 -6.92 26.67
CA TYR A 976 -23.96 -6.39 27.04
C TYR A 976 -23.92 -5.57 28.33
N ARG A 977 -23.17 -6.01 29.35
CA ARG A 977 -22.94 -5.27 30.60
C ARG A 977 -22.28 -3.92 30.33
N PHE A 978 -21.19 -3.92 29.56
CA PHE A 978 -20.54 -2.68 29.11
C PHE A 978 -21.53 -1.76 28.40
N TRP A 979 -22.26 -2.30 27.42
CA TRP A 979 -23.17 -1.52 26.61
C TRP A 979 -24.32 -0.91 27.42
N LEU A 980 -24.96 -1.69 28.31
CA LEU A 980 -26.03 -1.21 29.18
C LEU A 980 -25.56 -0.11 30.12
N LEU A 981 -24.42 -0.31 30.80
CA LEU A 981 -23.83 0.70 31.68
C LEU A 981 -23.51 1.99 30.92
N TRP A 982 -23.00 1.88 29.69
CA TRP A 982 -22.65 3.02 28.86
C TRP A 982 -23.87 3.72 28.24
N PHE A 983 -24.88 2.97 27.82
CA PHE A 983 -26.09 3.52 27.21
C PHE A 983 -26.88 4.37 28.22
N PHE A 984 -27.17 3.80 29.40
CA PHE A 984 -27.88 4.48 30.49
C PHE A 984 -27.04 5.51 31.24
N GLU A 985 -25.76 5.65 30.90
CA GLU A 985 -24.86 6.59 31.56
C GLU A 985 -25.31 8.05 31.40
N GLY A 986 -25.46 8.74 32.53
CA GLY A 986 -25.83 10.16 32.59
C GLY A 986 -27.31 10.45 32.35
N ILE A 987 -28.15 9.42 32.30
CA ILE A 987 -29.61 9.57 32.24
C ILE A 987 -30.12 9.69 33.68
N THR A 988 -30.79 10.80 33.99
CA THR A 988 -31.34 11.08 35.33
C THR A 988 -32.85 11.28 35.31
N ASP A 989 -33.41 11.61 34.16
CA ASP A 989 -34.82 11.91 33.94
C ASP A 989 -35.23 11.57 32.49
N VAL A 990 -36.51 11.73 32.19
CA VAL A 990 -37.06 11.49 30.84
C VAL A 990 -36.43 12.39 29.77
N ASP A 991 -36.02 13.61 30.12
CA ASP A 991 -35.32 14.53 29.23
C ASP A 991 -33.93 14.01 28.84
N GLY A 992 -33.17 13.49 29.81
CA GLY A 992 -31.89 12.84 29.59
C GLY A 992 -32.00 11.61 28.69
N PHE A 993 -33.08 10.84 28.83
CA PHE A 993 -33.38 9.68 27.97
C PHE A 993 -33.70 10.13 26.54
N MET A 994 -34.59 11.11 26.37
CA MET A 994 -34.91 11.68 25.06
C MET A 994 -33.68 12.27 24.35
N ARG A 995 -32.77 12.93 25.08
CA ARG A 995 -31.51 13.50 24.52
C ARG A 995 -30.52 12.44 24.01
N LYS A 996 -30.68 11.17 24.40
CA LYS A 996 -29.92 10.04 23.81
C LYS A 996 -30.52 9.56 22.49
N LEU A 997 -31.82 9.77 22.31
CA LEU A 997 -32.63 9.27 21.19
C LEU A 997 -32.98 10.34 20.15
N LEU A 998 -32.65 11.60 20.43
CA LEU A 998 -32.89 12.75 19.59
C LEU A 998 -31.60 13.57 19.44
N ASN A 999 -31.40 14.16 18.27
CA ASN A 999 -30.33 15.16 18.12
C ASN A 999 -30.74 16.53 18.69
N ASN A 1000 -29.76 17.43 18.86
CA ASN A 1000 -29.99 18.77 19.43
C ASN A 1000 -31.07 19.58 18.71
N ASN A 1001 -31.24 19.39 17.39
CA ASN A 1001 -32.26 20.11 16.63
C ASN A 1001 -33.66 19.54 16.88
N GLN A 1002 -33.83 18.22 16.83
CA GLN A 1002 -35.08 17.56 17.20
C GLN A 1002 -35.47 17.91 18.64
N TRP A 1003 -34.50 17.94 19.56
CA TRP A 1003 -34.71 18.36 20.94
C TRP A 1003 -35.28 19.78 21.01
N SER A 1004 -34.65 20.75 20.35
CA SER A 1004 -35.11 22.14 20.33
C SER A 1004 -36.52 22.29 19.74
N LEU A 1005 -36.82 21.56 18.67
CA LEU A 1005 -38.14 21.59 18.01
C LEU A 1005 -39.22 20.93 18.87
N LEU A 1006 -38.88 19.85 19.58
CA LEU A 1006 -39.78 19.17 20.50
C LEU A 1006 -40.13 20.07 21.70
N THR A 1007 -39.15 20.72 22.31
CA THR A 1007 -39.38 21.61 23.47
C THR A 1007 -40.14 22.89 23.12
N ALA A 1008 -40.22 23.24 21.83
CA ALA A 1008 -41.00 24.38 21.36
C ALA A 1008 -42.49 24.06 21.12
N ASP A 1009 -42.88 22.76 21.13
CA ASP A 1009 -44.25 22.29 20.93
C ASP A 1009 -44.72 21.51 22.17
N PRO A 1010 -45.46 22.14 23.11
CA PRO A 1010 -45.88 21.51 24.36
C PRO A 1010 -46.67 20.21 24.16
N LYS A 1011 -47.53 20.17 23.15
CA LYS A 1011 -48.38 18.99 22.86
C LYS A 1011 -47.53 17.83 22.35
N ALA A 1012 -46.59 18.10 21.46
CA ALA A 1012 -45.65 17.08 20.99
C ALA A 1012 -44.71 16.60 22.12
N TYR A 1013 -44.26 17.51 22.99
CA TYR A 1013 -43.44 17.16 24.15
C TYR A 1013 -44.16 16.19 25.09
N CYS A 1014 -45.41 16.45 25.45
CA CYS A 1014 -46.20 15.52 26.28
C CYS A 1014 -46.33 14.13 25.62
N ALA A 1015 -46.64 14.08 24.32
CA ALA A 1015 -46.73 12.82 23.59
C ALA A 1015 -45.38 12.05 23.50
N ALA A 1016 -44.26 12.77 23.47
CA ALA A 1016 -42.92 12.17 23.54
C ALA A 1016 -42.60 11.58 24.91
N VAL A 1017 -42.98 12.30 25.99
CA VAL A 1017 -42.84 11.80 27.37
C VAL A 1017 -43.64 10.51 27.57
N GLU A 1018 -44.90 10.48 27.13
CA GLU A 1018 -45.75 9.27 27.19
C GLU A 1018 -45.13 8.10 26.42
N ALA A 1019 -44.58 8.35 25.23
CA ALA A 1019 -43.93 7.32 24.42
C ALA A 1019 -42.68 6.74 25.12
N CYS A 1020 -41.85 7.59 25.73
CA CYS A 1020 -40.69 7.16 26.51
C CYS A 1020 -41.09 6.40 27.78
N GLN A 1021 -42.10 6.87 28.51
CA GLN A 1021 -42.62 6.22 29.71
C GLN A 1021 -43.19 4.83 29.41
N HIS A 1022 -43.93 4.69 28.31
CA HIS A 1022 -44.44 3.39 27.86
C HIS A 1022 -43.31 2.45 27.47
N ALA A 1023 -42.33 2.92 26.68
CA ALA A 1023 -41.20 2.08 26.25
C ALA A 1023 -40.33 1.63 27.43
N ILE A 1024 -40.08 2.50 28.41
CA ILE A 1024 -39.26 2.15 29.58
C ILE A 1024 -40.01 1.29 30.60
N ALA A 1025 -41.35 1.37 30.65
CA ALA A 1025 -42.17 0.54 31.53
C ALA A 1025 -41.95 -0.97 31.26
N GLY A 1026 -41.85 -1.36 29.98
CA GLY A 1026 -41.53 -2.74 29.60
C GLY A 1026 -40.13 -3.17 30.07
N VAL A 1027 -39.12 -2.33 29.87
CA VAL A 1027 -37.74 -2.58 30.32
C VAL A 1027 -37.67 -2.72 31.84
N ARG A 1028 -38.40 -1.87 32.58
CA ARG A 1028 -38.47 -1.92 34.04
C ARG A 1028 -39.16 -3.19 34.53
N ALA A 1029 -40.28 -3.58 33.91
CA ALA A 1029 -40.97 -4.83 34.25
C ALA A 1029 -40.03 -6.03 34.08
N LEU A 1030 -39.26 -6.07 33.00
CA LEU A 1030 -38.25 -7.10 32.77
C LEU A 1030 -37.16 -7.11 33.86
N MET A 1031 -36.63 -5.95 34.26
CA MET A 1031 -35.62 -5.86 35.31
C MET A 1031 -36.13 -6.38 36.67
N ARG A 1032 -37.37 -6.02 37.03
CA ARG A 1032 -38.01 -6.53 38.24
C ARG A 1032 -38.25 -8.03 38.21
N GLN A 1033 -38.62 -8.56 37.05
CA GLN A 1033 -38.76 -10.00 36.88
C GLN A 1033 -37.42 -10.70 37.07
N VAL A 1034 -36.34 -10.17 36.49
CA VAL A 1034 -34.98 -10.70 36.67
C VAL A 1034 -34.54 -10.66 38.14
N ASP A 1035 -34.80 -9.56 38.84
CA ASP A 1035 -34.50 -9.44 40.28
C ASP A 1035 -35.32 -10.44 41.11
N TYR A 1036 -36.61 -10.60 40.79
CA TYR A 1036 -37.49 -11.57 41.41
C TYR A 1036 -37.04 -13.03 41.19
N ASP A 1037 -36.59 -13.37 39.99
CA ASP A 1037 -36.19 -14.73 39.62
C ASP A 1037 -34.86 -15.14 40.28
N TRP A 1038 -33.89 -14.22 40.39
CA TRP A 1038 -32.53 -14.56 40.83
C TRP A 1038 -32.19 -14.18 42.27
N SER A 1039 -32.91 -13.25 42.91
CA SER A 1039 -32.68 -12.91 44.32
C SER A 1039 -32.90 -14.09 45.27
N PRO A 1040 -33.94 -14.94 45.12
CA PRO A 1040 -34.11 -16.15 45.93
C PRO A 1040 -32.96 -17.15 45.74
N VAL A 1041 -32.42 -17.25 44.53
CA VAL A 1041 -31.28 -18.12 44.22
C VAL A 1041 -30.02 -17.62 44.94
N SER A 1042 -29.73 -16.31 44.91
CA SER A 1042 -28.60 -15.75 45.65
C SER A 1042 -28.73 -15.99 47.16
N ALA A 1043 -29.92 -15.75 47.73
CA ALA A 1043 -30.18 -15.99 49.16
C ALA A 1043 -30.00 -17.47 49.55
N PHE A 1044 -30.42 -18.40 48.69
CA PHE A 1044 -30.19 -19.83 48.88
C PHE A 1044 -28.70 -20.19 48.85
N LEU A 1045 -27.93 -19.64 47.93
CA LEU A 1045 -26.48 -19.90 47.84
C LEU A 1045 -25.72 -19.30 49.03
N GLU A 1046 -26.12 -18.14 49.54
CA GLU A 1046 -25.54 -17.52 50.76
C GLU A 1046 -25.66 -18.45 51.97
N GLN A 1047 -26.82 -19.10 52.13
CA GLN A 1047 -27.07 -20.05 53.22
C GLN A 1047 -26.27 -21.35 53.09
N ASN A 1048 -25.67 -21.59 51.92
CA ASN A 1048 -25.00 -22.83 51.56
C ASN A 1048 -23.58 -22.59 51.00
N LEU A 1049 -22.89 -21.53 51.43
CA LEU A 1049 -21.52 -21.22 50.98
C LEU A 1049 -20.49 -22.32 51.31
N THR A 1050 -20.69 -23.01 52.44
CA THR A 1050 -19.80 -24.07 52.95
C THR A 1050 -20.62 -25.30 53.31
N CYS A 1051 -20.00 -26.48 53.17
CA CYS A 1051 -20.59 -27.72 53.67
C CYS A 1051 -20.58 -27.68 55.20
N LYS A 1052 -21.76 -27.82 55.82
CA LYS A 1052 -21.91 -27.83 57.28
C LYS A 1052 -21.23 -29.07 57.88
N ASP A 1053 -20.62 -28.95 59.06
CA ASP A 1053 -19.81 -30.01 59.71
C ASP A 1053 -20.54 -31.35 59.90
N ASN A 1054 -21.88 -31.34 59.97
CA ASN A 1054 -22.72 -32.52 60.18
C ASN A 1054 -23.39 -33.06 58.89
N VAL A 1055 -23.01 -32.57 57.70
CA VAL A 1055 -23.63 -32.94 56.42
C VAL A 1055 -22.58 -33.64 55.55
N SER A 1056 -22.95 -34.78 54.94
CA SER A 1056 -22.03 -35.45 54.02
C SER A 1056 -21.86 -34.62 52.74
N VAL A 1057 -20.68 -34.68 52.11
CA VAL A 1057 -20.44 -33.97 50.84
C VAL A 1057 -21.44 -34.41 49.75
N ALA A 1058 -21.97 -35.64 49.82
CA ALA A 1058 -22.98 -36.13 48.89
C ALA A 1058 -24.34 -35.42 49.12
N ASP A 1059 -24.75 -35.26 50.37
CA ASP A 1059 -26.00 -34.61 50.75
C ASP A 1059 -25.94 -33.10 50.47
N TYR A 1060 -24.81 -32.45 50.77
CA TYR A 1060 -24.58 -31.05 50.41
C TYR A 1060 -24.70 -30.81 48.90
N ARG A 1061 -24.12 -31.70 48.06
CA ARG A 1061 -24.29 -31.61 46.61
C ARG A 1061 -25.76 -31.78 46.19
N GLU A 1062 -26.49 -32.70 46.80
CA GLU A 1062 -27.90 -32.94 46.46
C GLU A 1062 -28.81 -31.80 46.91
N GLU A 1063 -28.52 -31.17 48.05
CA GLU A 1063 -29.15 -29.94 48.52
C GLU A 1063 -28.97 -28.81 47.50
N ILE A 1064 -27.74 -28.58 47.03
CA ILE A 1064 -27.47 -27.59 45.96
C ILE A 1064 -28.19 -27.94 44.66
N ARG A 1065 -28.16 -29.21 44.21
CA ARG A 1065 -28.87 -29.62 42.97
C ARG A 1065 -30.36 -29.38 43.07
N THR A 1066 -30.97 -29.76 44.19
CA THR A 1066 -32.41 -29.66 44.41
C THR A 1066 -32.83 -28.20 44.53
N GLY A 1067 -32.06 -27.38 45.26
CA GLY A 1067 -32.32 -25.93 45.38
C GLY A 1067 -32.21 -25.19 44.06
N LEU A 1068 -31.16 -25.46 43.26
CA LEU A 1068 -31.03 -24.85 41.93
C LEU A 1068 -32.15 -25.30 40.97
N ARG A 1069 -32.63 -26.55 41.08
CA ARG A 1069 -33.75 -27.05 40.26
C ARG A 1069 -35.09 -26.43 40.62
N SER A 1070 -35.32 -26.14 41.90
CA SER A 1070 -36.59 -25.61 42.38
C SER A 1070 -36.69 -24.10 42.24
N LEU A 1071 -35.58 -23.38 42.43
CA LEU A 1071 -35.57 -21.93 42.47
C LEU A 1071 -35.38 -21.27 41.10
N ILE A 1072 -34.70 -21.94 40.15
CA ILE A 1072 -34.49 -21.37 38.81
C ILE A 1072 -35.73 -21.64 37.93
N PRO A 1073 -36.34 -20.60 37.31
CA PRO A 1073 -37.50 -20.77 36.45
C PRO A 1073 -37.29 -21.80 35.33
N ALA A 1074 -38.28 -22.68 35.13
CA ALA A 1074 -38.23 -23.74 34.12
C ALA A 1074 -38.07 -23.20 32.68
N GLU A 1075 -38.63 -22.01 32.42
CA GLU A 1075 -38.55 -21.32 31.11
C GLU A 1075 -37.13 -20.88 30.74
N LEU A 1076 -36.24 -20.75 31.74
CA LEU A 1076 -34.83 -20.44 31.56
C LEU A 1076 -33.95 -21.69 31.42
N CYS A 1077 -34.52 -22.88 31.60
CA CYS A 1077 -33.81 -24.15 31.63
C CYS A 1077 -34.12 -24.98 30.38
N ASP A 1078 -33.13 -25.21 29.52
CA ASP A 1078 -33.24 -26.11 28.35
C ASP A 1078 -32.30 -27.33 28.43
N HIS A 1079 -31.50 -27.43 29.49
CA HIS A 1079 -30.57 -28.52 29.76
C HIS A 1079 -30.41 -28.75 31.27
N ASP A 1080 -30.10 -29.97 31.71
CA ASP A 1080 -29.81 -30.25 33.14
C ASP A 1080 -28.44 -30.89 33.33
N GLY A 1081 -27.40 -30.05 33.40
CA GLY A 1081 -26.01 -30.44 33.62
C GLY A 1081 -25.67 -30.75 35.07
N LEU A 1082 -26.62 -30.58 36.00
CA LEU A 1082 -26.43 -30.91 37.41
C LEU A 1082 -26.38 -32.42 37.66
N ASN A 1083 -26.95 -33.23 36.77
CA ASN A 1083 -26.94 -34.70 36.84
C ASN A 1083 -25.51 -35.28 36.86
N SER A 1084 -24.59 -34.66 36.12
CA SER A 1084 -23.19 -35.06 36.02
C SER A 1084 -22.25 -34.28 36.96
N TRP A 1085 -22.78 -33.34 37.75
CA TRP A 1085 -21.98 -32.51 38.65
C TRP A 1085 -21.59 -33.25 39.93
N ARG A 1086 -20.34 -33.76 40.02
CA ARG A 1086 -19.81 -34.47 41.20
C ARG A 1086 -18.44 -33.93 41.67
N PRO A 1087 -18.28 -32.61 41.93
CA PRO A 1087 -16.99 -32.01 42.31
C PRO A 1087 -16.58 -32.37 43.74
N SER A 1088 -15.30 -32.29 44.12
CA SER A 1088 -14.88 -32.37 45.54
C SER A 1088 -15.56 -31.28 46.39
N GLN A 1089 -15.54 -31.40 47.72
CA GLN A 1089 -16.11 -30.40 48.62
C GLN A 1089 -15.58 -28.99 48.30
N GLU A 1090 -14.26 -28.83 48.23
CA GLU A 1090 -13.60 -27.56 47.92
C GLU A 1090 -14.09 -26.96 46.58
N PHE A 1091 -14.21 -27.77 45.53
CA PHE A 1091 -14.70 -27.30 44.24
C PHE A 1091 -16.20 -27.00 44.25
N ALA A 1092 -17.00 -27.69 45.07
CA ALA A 1092 -18.42 -27.41 45.24
C ALA A 1092 -18.63 -26.05 45.94
N GLU A 1093 -17.90 -25.80 47.03
CA GLU A 1093 -17.94 -24.55 47.79
C GLU A 1093 -17.44 -23.35 46.94
N ARG A 1094 -16.33 -23.53 46.20
CA ARG A 1094 -15.85 -22.52 45.23
C ARG A 1094 -16.87 -22.23 44.15
N TYR A 1095 -17.53 -23.27 43.61
CA TYR A 1095 -18.58 -23.11 42.61
C TYR A 1095 -19.77 -22.30 43.15
N VAL A 1096 -20.26 -22.64 44.36
CA VAL A 1096 -21.37 -21.93 45.00
C VAL A 1096 -21.02 -20.47 45.27
N SER A 1097 -19.83 -20.22 45.82
CA SER A 1097 -19.34 -18.86 46.07
C SER A 1097 -19.21 -18.05 44.78
N SER A 1098 -18.63 -18.64 43.73
CA SER A 1098 -18.48 -17.97 42.42
C SER A 1098 -19.83 -17.70 41.75
N LEU A 1099 -20.77 -18.66 41.79
CA LEU A 1099 -22.10 -18.48 41.20
C LEU A 1099 -22.87 -17.38 41.95
N LYS A 1100 -22.78 -17.36 43.27
CA LYS A 1100 -23.39 -16.29 44.07
C LYS A 1100 -22.81 -14.93 43.70
N GLU A 1101 -21.48 -14.82 43.66
CA GLU A 1101 -20.82 -13.56 43.30
C GLU A 1101 -21.23 -13.08 41.90
N SER A 1102 -21.37 -13.99 40.93
CA SER A 1102 -21.91 -13.67 39.61
C SER A 1102 -23.34 -13.13 39.65
N ILE A 1103 -24.22 -13.77 40.43
CA ILE A 1103 -25.63 -13.35 40.58
C ILE A 1103 -25.68 -11.95 41.22
N ASP A 1104 -24.98 -11.74 42.33
CA ASP A 1104 -24.96 -10.47 43.06
C ASP A 1104 -24.43 -9.33 42.18
N ASN A 1105 -23.36 -9.59 41.42
CA ASN A 1105 -22.81 -8.63 40.47
C ASN A 1105 -23.78 -8.28 39.34
N ALA A 1106 -24.51 -9.27 38.82
CA ALA A 1106 -25.51 -9.08 37.78
C ALA A 1106 -26.71 -8.26 38.31
N LEU A 1107 -27.24 -8.63 39.48
CA LEU A 1107 -28.33 -7.93 40.14
C LEU A 1107 -27.97 -6.49 40.50
N THR A 1108 -26.76 -6.24 40.99
CA THR A 1108 -26.27 -4.87 41.26
C THR A 1108 -26.33 -3.98 40.03
N VAL A 1109 -25.97 -4.52 38.85
CA VAL A 1109 -26.06 -3.78 37.58
C VAL A 1109 -27.51 -3.56 37.18
N VAL A 1110 -28.37 -4.58 37.30
CA VAL A 1110 -29.80 -4.50 37.00
C VAL A 1110 -30.47 -3.43 37.87
N GLN A 1111 -30.30 -3.47 39.19
CA GLN A 1111 -30.88 -2.52 40.13
C GLN A 1111 -30.43 -1.08 39.85
N LYS A 1112 -29.16 -0.89 39.49
CA LYS A 1112 -28.63 0.43 39.10
C LYS A 1112 -29.34 0.98 37.85
N ILE A 1113 -29.60 0.14 36.86
CA ILE A 1113 -30.29 0.55 35.63
C ILE A 1113 -31.79 0.71 35.90
N GLU A 1114 -32.39 -0.15 36.74
CA GLU A 1114 -33.79 -0.04 37.14
C GLU A 1114 -34.05 1.31 37.82
N SER A 1115 -33.18 1.76 38.73
CA SER A 1115 -33.28 3.08 39.36
C SER A 1115 -33.30 4.23 38.33
N VAL A 1116 -32.51 4.12 37.27
CA VAL A 1116 -32.52 5.08 36.16
C VAL A 1116 -33.83 4.99 35.37
N ALA A 1117 -34.30 3.77 35.06
CA ALA A 1117 -35.56 3.53 34.37
C ALA A 1117 -36.78 4.03 35.16
N GLU A 1118 -36.77 3.84 36.48
CA GLU A 1118 -37.76 4.36 37.43
C GLU A 1118 -37.82 5.89 37.38
N SER A 1119 -36.66 6.54 37.38
CA SER A 1119 -36.55 8.00 37.29
C SER A 1119 -37.12 8.55 35.97
N VAL A 1120 -36.93 7.82 34.86
CA VAL A 1120 -37.54 8.14 33.56
C VAL A 1120 -39.06 7.91 33.57
N HIS A 1121 -39.53 6.86 34.26
CA HIS A 1121 -40.95 6.52 34.34
C HIS A 1121 -41.75 7.49 35.21
N ILE A 1122 -41.23 7.87 36.39
CA ILE A 1122 -41.93 8.72 37.38
C ILE A 1122 -41.91 10.21 36.99
N ALA A 1123 -40.89 10.69 36.28
CA ALA A 1123 -40.71 12.11 36.02
C ALA A 1123 -41.85 12.72 35.19
N ARG A 1124 -42.50 13.77 35.73
CA ARG A 1124 -43.32 14.71 34.96
C ARG A 1124 -42.37 15.69 34.25
N GLY A 1125 -42.35 15.71 32.92
CA GLY A 1125 -41.43 16.55 32.14
C GLY A 1125 -41.49 18.05 32.50
N ARG A 1126 -40.43 18.81 32.21
CA ARG A 1126 -40.24 20.21 32.66
C ARG A 1126 -41.38 21.17 32.31
N MET A 1127 -42.15 20.91 31.26
CA MET A 1127 -43.29 21.75 30.85
C MET A 1127 -44.58 21.47 31.65
N ALA A 1128 -44.66 20.36 32.38
CA ALA A 1128 -45.80 20.07 33.26
C ALA A 1128 -45.79 20.91 34.56
N THR A 1129 -44.65 21.53 34.89
CA THR A 1129 -44.48 22.36 36.10
C THR A 1129 -44.68 23.86 35.88
N SER A 1130 -44.73 24.34 34.64
CA SER A 1130 -44.97 25.76 34.33
C SER A 1130 -46.34 25.99 33.70
N GLY A 1131 -47.37 26.17 34.53
CA GLY A 1131 -48.46 27.09 34.23
C GLY A 1131 -49.53 26.72 33.20
N GLU A 1132 -50.03 25.47 33.13
CA GLU A 1132 -51.30 25.17 32.43
C GLU A 1132 -52.20 24.24 33.27
N LYS A 1133 -52.35 24.55 34.56
CA LYS A 1133 -53.45 24.02 35.39
C LYS A 1133 -54.75 24.82 35.23
N GLN A 1134 -54.82 25.79 34.32
CA GLN A 1134 -55.95 26.72 34.18
C GLN A 1134 -56.79 26.54 32.91
N LEU A 1135 -56.50 25.55 32.04
CA LEU A 1135 -57.25 25.32 30.79
C LEU A 1135 -57.74 23.88 30.59
N ALA A 1136 -57.83 23.10 31.68
CA ALA A 1136 -58.52 21.80 31.72
C ALA A 1136 -59.81 21.85 32.57
N LEU A 1137 -60.33 23.05 32.83
CA LEU A 1137 -61.61 23.34 33.49
C LEU A 1137 -62.53 24.23 32.61
N LEU A 1138 -62.30 24.19 31.29
CA LEU A 1138 -63.19 24.59 30.19
C LEU A 1138 -63.11 23.48 29.14
#